data_AF-A0A8E0RVJ9-F1
#
_entry.id   AF-A0A8E0RVJ9-F1
#
_cell.length_a   1.000
_cell.length_b   1.000
_cell.length_c   1.000
_cell.angle_alpha   90.00
_cell.angle_beta   90.00
_cell.angle_gamma   90.00
#
_symmetry.space_group_name_H-M   'P 1'
#
loop_
_entity.id
_entity.type
_entity.pdbx_description
1 polymer ?
#
loop_
_entity_poly.entity_id
_entity_poly.type
_entity_poly.pdbx_seq_one_letter_code
_entity_poly.pdbx_strand_id
1 'polypeptide(L)'
;MFGSSSSEVVSDILTAYSLTMIAQAQECVFLKAESGSIPVEMVAKIASKTRECYEEAWKRCSVPSCRHGIPKEWFSNLQQKVQLMNALAQYQQSKVCGESRAYGEQVARLGVAYDLLKQASRGSWFTRQSMLEQIKRERDAAAKDNDFIYHERVPTAKDLSQVPSDGGIGKIELKLPILGSEVKDIFTDLVPLGFLDAKNQADGMRRSLVALEIQRLREATNELNAVMLSLNLPAAIQVSSDLVPNSLLESAAKIAQLGGAKQLREHVYSLPDSAERNREILQTQKNTLEDEEKTDQNLRQQFGERWVRQPSSKLNEQWKQEIAKMFKFLEETKKTDLMLANRFEENAQLFELLSKSSDEIRQAIKDQQTDTCSSPHGNETARQNLAAVCSQIESMKADRNSLQDQLEHFQLPGEVLDQFLRTFQESNKVPEQEMLDAINAQLEGIRQCVRASLTKQEELLSDLQTKFEAYFGRKKSAESSSLISQLTAAVDSFLALDRDVKEGMKFYAELTDRCLKVQDKIDDFCLARTTEKTEHMADITNNLSRVTVSSDGPTPPTPSEAAKSVAPPDRPPPTYSQPQPGTTTAPATTPSPAQPTPGMAAAAPGSMPTAPFGAAWGASPYAYGMPAYGPPPGMPVYGFYPTYGPGQMPALPTYPGMAMQPGPYTPGQPRPPQP
;
A
#
# COMPACT_ATOMS: atom_id res chain seq x y z
N MET A 1 -4.87 -26.40 1.08
CA MET A 1 -5.46 -27.30 2.10
C MET A 1 -5.24 -26.82 3.54
N PHE A 2 -4.84 -25.58 3.81
CA PHE A 2 -4.86 -25.03 5.18
C PHE A 2 -6.20 -24.33 5.43
N GLY A 3 -7.27 -25.12 5.45
CA GLY A 3 -8.65 -24.64 5.62
C GLY A 3 -9.11 -24.83 7.06
N SER A 4 -9.74 -23.77 7.61
CA SER A 4 -10.68 -23.67 8.75
C SER A 4 -10.41 -24.44 10.06
N SER A 5 -10.01 -25.71 9.99
CA SER A 5 -9.75 -26.62 11.11
C SER A 5 -8.71 -26.11 12.12
N SER A 6 -7.66 -25.40 11.69
CA SER A 6 -6.65 -24.86 12.61
C SER A 6 -7.19 -23.70 13.45
N SER A 7 -8.08 -22.87 12.90
CA SER A 7 -8.67 -21.72 13.60
C SER A 7 -9.65 -22.18 14.68
N GLU A 8 -10.49 -23.17 14.36
CA GLU A 8 -11.44 -23.76 15.33
C GLU A 8 -10.71 -24.47 16.47
N VAL A 9 -9.66 -25.24 16.16
CA VAL A 9 -8.84 -25.91 17.20
C VAL A 9 -8.15 -24.90 18.10
N VAL A 10 -7.62 -23.80 17.55
CA VAL A 10 -6.99 -22.73 18.36
C VAL A 10 -8.03 -22.01 19.23
N SER A 11 -9.21 -21.68 18.68
CA SER A 11 -10.31 -21.07 19.43
C SER A 11 -10.75 -21.96 20.60
N ASP A 12 -10.83 -23.27 20.36
CA ASP A 12 -11.19 -24.27 21.36
C ASP A 12 -10.21 -24.33 22.53
N ILE A 13 -8.92 -24.38 22.20
CA ILE A 13 -7.83 -24.39 23.17
C ILE A 13 -7.84 -23.08 23.98
N LEU A 14 -7.90 -21.91 23.33
CA LEU A 14 -7.94 -20.61 24.00
C LEU A 14 -9.15 -20.46 24.92
N THR A 15 -10.30 -20.98 24.50
CA THR A 15 -11.51 -21.00 25.34
C THR A 15 -11.29 -21.84 26.60
N ALA A 16 -10.65 -23.02 26.48
CA ALA A 16 -10.32 -23.86 27.62
C ALA A 16 -9.35 -23.19 28.60
N TYR A 17 -8.32 -22.50 28.09
CA TYR A 17 -7.43 -21.67 28.90
C TYR A 17 -8.19 -20.57 29.63
N SER A 18 -9.03 -19.81 28.91
CA SER A 18 -9.85 -18.72 29.50
C SER A 18 -10.74 -19.22 30.64
N LEU A 19 -11.50 -20.31 30.42
CA LEU A 19 -12.38 -20.88 31.45
C LEU A 19 -11.59 -21.41 32.65
N THR A 20 -10.43 -22.02 32.43
CA THR A 20 -9.57 -22.51 33.50
C THR A 20 -9.05 -21.36 34.37
N MET A 21 -8.59 -20.27 33.76
CA MET A 21 -8.13 -19.08 34.49
C MET A 21 -9.27 -18.42 35.27
N ILE A 22 -10.48 -18.35 34.71
CA ILE A 22 -11.66 -17.84 35.42
C ILE A 22 -11.98 -18.72 36.64
N ALA A 23 -11.95 -20.04 36.48
CA ALA A 23 -12.21 -20.97 37.59
C ALA A 23 -11.18 -20.83 38.72
N GLN A 24 -9.89 -20.66 38.38
CA GLN A 24 -8.83 -20.42 39.35
C GLN A 24 -8.95 -19.06 40.04
N ALA A 25 -9.32 -18.02 39.31
CA ALA A 25 -9.57 -16.71 39.91
C ALA A 25 -10.81 -16.73 40.83
N GLN A 26 -11.85 -17.50 40.47
CA GLN A 26 -13.01 -17.72 41.34
C GLN A 26 -12.61 -18.51 42.60
N GLU A 27 -11.69 -19.47 42.50
CA GLU A 27 -11.12 -20.17 43.66
C GLU A 27 -10.37 -19.22 44.59
N CYS A 28 -9.64 -18.24 44.06
CA CYS A 28 -9.02 -17.20 44.89
C CYS A 28 -10.08 -16.39 45.67
N VAL A 29 -11.23 -16.09 45.06
CA VAL A 29 -12.37 -15.45 45.74
C VAL A 29 -12.90 -16.35 46.85
N PHE A 30 -13.06 -17.64 46.59
CA PHE A 30 -13.47 -18.62 47.60
C PHE A 30 -12.48 -18.69 48.77
N LEU A 31 -11.17 -18.82 48.51
CA LEU A 31 -10.15 -18.90 49.55
C LEU A 31 -10.16 -17.65 50.43
N LYS A 32 -10.34 -16.47 49.81
CA LYS A 32 -10.51 -15.22 50.54
C LYS A 32 -11.78 -15.24 51.42
N ALA A 33 -12.90 -15.68 50.86
CA ALA A 33 -14.17 -15.78 51.60
C ALA A 33 -14.10 -16.78 52.76
N GLU A 34 -13.43 -17.91 52.59
CA GLU A 34 -13.21 -18.94 53.60
C GLU A 34 -12.36 -18.44 54.78
N SER A 35 -11.37 -17.57 54.51
CA SER A 35 -10.53 -16.95 55.54
C SER A 35 -11.13 -15.69 56.18
N GLY A 36 -12.15 -15.10 55.55
CA GLY A 36 -12.73 -13.82 55.94
C GLY A 36 -13.92 -13.97 56.88
N SER A 37 -14.41 -12.82 57.39
CA SER A 37 -15.62 -12.76 58.22
C SER A 37 -16.88 -12.56 57.37
N ILE A 38 -17.08 -13.41 56.35
CA ILE A 38 -18.26 -13.39 55.48
C ILE A 38 -19.26 -14.45 55.98
N PRO A 39 -20.59 -14.23 55.89
CA PRO A 39 -21.59 -15.22 56.29
C PRO A 39 -21.37 -16.59 55.62
N VAL A 40 -21.54 -17.66 56.39
CA VAL A 40 -21.27 -19.05 55.95
C VAL A 40 -22.12 -19.44 54.74
N GLU A 41 -23.35 -18.92 54.65
CA GLU A 41 -24.23 -19.07 53.49
C GLU A 41 -23.59 -18.51 52.20
N MET A 42 -22.96 -17.35 52.29
CA MET A 42 -22.28 -16.75 51.13
C MET A 42 -21.02 -17.54 50.75
N VAL A 43 -20.28 -18.08 51.74
CA VAL A 43 -19.13 -18.96 51.46
C VAL A 43 -19.59 -20.24 50.75
N ALA A 44 -20.73 -20.83 51.14
CA ALA A 44 -21.33 -21.97 50.46
C ALA A 44 -21.71 -21.64 49.00
N LYS A 45 -22.29 -20.46 48.78
CA LYS A 45 -22.66 -19.98 47.43
C LYS A 45 -21.46 -19.76 46.53
N ILE A 46 -20.40 -19.14 47.04
CA ILE A 46 -19.15 -18.90 46.31
C ILE A 46 -18.44 -20.24 46.00
N ALA A 47 -18.43 -21.19 46.94
CA ALA A 47 -17.87 -22.53 46.71
C ALA A 47 -18.64 -23.28 45.60
N SER A 48 -19.98 -23.22 45.64
CA SER A 48 -20.83 -23.80 44.59
C SER A 48 -20.58 -23.15 43.23
N LYS A 49 -20.41 -21.82 43.20
CA LYS A 49 -20.07 -21.12 41.95
C LYS A 49 -18.69 -21.49 41.41
N THR A 50 -17.71 -21.65 42.30
CA THR A 50 -16.35 -22.11 41.94
C THR A 50 -16.38 -23.51 41.33
N ARG A 51 -17.18 -24.42 41.91
CA ARG A 51 -17.41 -25.76 41.37
C ARG A 51 -17.98 -25.71 39.94
N GLU A 52 -18.97 -24.85 39.69
CA GLU A 52 -19.55 -24.68 38.34
C GLU A 52 -18.50 -24.21 37.33
N CYS A 53 -17.70 -23.20 37.67
CA CYS A 53 -16.66 -22.69 36.79
C CYS A 53 -15.62 -23.78 36.45
N TYR A 54 -15.22 -24.59 37.44
CA TYR A 54 -14.34 -25.73 37.21
C TYR A 54 -15.00 -26.84 36.38
N GLU A 55 -16.30 -27.07 36.55
CA GLU A 55 -17.04 -28.07 35.78
C GLU A 55 -17.13 -27.67 34.30
N GLU A 56 -17.36 -26.39 34.03
CA GLU A 56 -17.35 -25.83 32.67
C GLU A 56 -15.96 -25.96 32.02
N ALA A 57 -14.91 -25.58 32.75
CA ALA A 57 -13.52 -25.73 32.29
C ALA A 57 -13.16 -27.21 32.02
N TRP A 58 -13.56 -28.12 32.90
CA TRP A 58 -13.33 -29.56 32.75
C TRP A 58 -14.05 -30.13 31.53
N LYS A 59 -15.34 -29.82 31.36
CA LYS A 59 -16.11 -30.21 30.17
C LYS A 59 -15.45 -29.69 28.89
N ARG A 60 -14.97 -28.44 28.90
CA ARG A 60 -14.29 -27.86 27.74
C ARG A 60 -12.95 -28.54 27.42
N CYS A 61 -12.18 -28.88 28.45
CA CYS A 61 -10.92 -29.64 28.28
C CYS A 61 -11.15 -31.07 27.78
N SER A 62 -12.35 -31.63 27.97
CA SER A 62 -12.70 -32.98 27.50
C SER A 62 -12.97 -33.07 25.98
N VAL A 63 -13.11 -31.92 25.31
CA VAL A 63 -13.35 -31.87 23.86
C VAL A 63 -12.11 -32.40 23.11
N PRO A 64 -12.26 -33.32 22.14
CA PRO A 64 -11.13 -33.95 21.45
C PRO A 64 -10.13 -32.99 20.80
N SER A 65 -10.61 -31.84 20.30
CA SER A 65 -9.80 -30.77 19.70
C SER A 65 -8.76 -30.19 20.67
N CYS A 66 -9.06 -30.17 21.97
CA CYS A 66 -8.21 -29.63 23.02
C CYS A 66 -7.05 -30.57 23.42
N ARG A 67 -7.08 -31.86 23.03
CA ARG A 67 -6.19 -32.91 23.57
C ARG A 67 -4.70 -32.66 23.35
N HIS A 68 -4.34 -32.02 22.24
CA HIS A 68 -2.93 -31.74 21.88
C HIS A 68 -2.44 -30.37 22.35
N GLY A 69 -3.35 -29.46 22.70
CA GLY A 69 -3.03 -28.08 23.07
C GLY A 69 -3.07 -27.78 24.57
N ILE A 70 -3.53 -28.73 25.39
CA ILE A 70 -3.66 -28.58 26.84
C ILE A 70 -2.77 -29.60 27.55
N PRO A 71 -2.10 -29.24 28.67
CA PRO A 71 -1.32 -30.19 29.44
C PRO A 71 -2.16 -31.40 29.90
N LYS A 72 -1.61 -32.61 29.76
CA LYS A 72 -2.33 -33.87 30.01
C LYS A 72 -2.93 -33.97 31.43
N GLU A 73 -2.25 -33.38 32.41
CA GLU A 73 -2.68 -33.38 33.82
C GLU A 73 -3.91 -32.50 34.09
N TRP A 74 -4.24 -31.56 33.22
CA TRP A 74 -5.34 -30.61 33.47
C TRP A 74 -6.69 -31.30 33.56
N PHE A 75 -6.94 -32.32 32.72
CA PHE A 75 -8.21 -33.05 32.77
C PHE A 75 -8.45 -33.66 34.16
N SER A 76 -7.45 -34.37 34.69
CA SER A 76 -7.53 -34.98 36.03
C SER A 76 -7.59 -33.93 37.14
N ASN A 77 -6.73 -32.89 37.07
CA ASN A 77 -6.67 -31.85 38.09
C ASN A 77 -7.96 -31.03 38.17
N LEU A 78 -8.56 -30.67 37.03
CA LEU A 78 -9.83 -29.96 36.97
C LEU A 78 -10.96 -30.83 37.53
N GLN A 79 -11.02 -32.10 37.16
CA GLN A 79 -12.00 -33.04 37.72
C GLN A 79 -11.89 -33.14 39.24
N GLN A 80 -10.67 -33.24 39.77
CA GLN A 80 -10.42 -33.26 41.21
C GLN A 80 -10.83 -31.96 41.88
N LYS A 81 -10.57 -30.79 41.27
CA LYS A 81 -11.01 -29.48 41.77
C LYS A 81 -12.54 -29.33 41.77
N VAL A 82 -13.25 -29.87 40.78
CA VAL A 82 -14.72 -29.95 40.80
C VAL A 82 -15.20 -30.71 42.03
N GLN A 83 -14.63 -31.89 42.30
CA GLN A 83 -15.03 -32.71 43.45
C GLN A 83 -14.69 -32.04 44.79
N LEU A 84 -13.50 -31.43 44.88
CA LEU A 84 -13.07 -30.69 46.05
C LEU A 84 -14.02 -29.52 46.34
N MET A 85 -14.30 -28.66 45.35
CA MET A 85 -15.19 -27.50 45.53
C MET A 85 -16.63 -27.94 45.83
N ASN A 86 -17.09 -29.06 45.28
CA ASN A 86 -18.39 -29.65 45.62
C ASN A 86 -18.43 -30.09 47.10
N ALA A 87 -17.39 -30.77 47.58
CA ALA A 87 -17.31 -31.18 48.97
C ALA A 87 -17.31 -29.97 49.93
N LEU A 88 -16.59 -28.91 49.57
CA LEU A 88 -16.53 -27.66 50.34
C LEU A 88 -17.87 -26.92 50.34
N ALA A 89 -18.57 -26.86 49.21
CA ALA A 89 -19.90 -26.27 49.12
C ALA A 89 -20.90 -27.02 50.03
N GLN A 90 -20.89 -28.35 50.01
CA GLN A 90 -21.74 -29.18 50.88
C GLN A 90 -21.38 -29.02 52.36
N TYR A 91 -20.09 -28.92 52.68
CA TYR A 91 -19.62 -28.68 54.04
C TYR A 91 -20.12 -27.34 54.58
N GLN A 92 -19.93 -26.25 53.83
CA GLN A 92 -20.39 -24.93 54.28
C GLN A 92 -21.91 -24.86 54.35
N GLN A 93 -22.62 -25.47 53.38
CA GLN A 93 -24.08 -25.55 53.44
C GLN A 93 -24.58 -26.34 54.66
N SER A 94 -23.86 -27.37 55.11
CA SER A 94 -24.23 -28.11 56.32
C SER A 94 -24.20 -27.24 57.58
N LYS A 95 -23.28 -26.27 57.64
CA LYS A 95 -23.22 -25.29 58.74
C LYS A 95 -24.42 -24.33 58.71
N VAL A 96 -24.83 -23.89 57.52
CA VAL A 96 -26.07 -23.11 57.33
C VAL A 96 -27.29 -23.90 57.81
N CYS A 97 -27.37 -25.19 57.47
CA CYS A 97 -28.44 -26.06 57.96
C CYS A 97 -28.44 -26.11 59.50
N GLY A 98 -27.28 -26.22 60.13
CA GLY A 98 -27.15 -26.16 61.60
C GLY A 98 -27.62 -24.84 62.21
N GLU A 99 -27.25 -23.69 61.61
CA GLU A 99 -27.72 -22.37 62.05
C GLU A 99 -29.25 -22.22 61.88
N SER A 100 -29.81 -22.79 60.82
CA SER A 100 -31.26 -22.81 60.55
C SER A 100 -32.04 -23.89 61.31
N ARG A 101 -31.36 -24.69 62.14
CA ARG A 101 -31.93 -25.82 62.91
C ARG A 101 -32.53 -26.94 62.05
N ALA A 102 -32.00 -27.15 60.85
CA ALA A 102 -32.32 -28.29 59.97
C ALA A 102 -31.28 -29.41 60.18
N TYR A 103 -31.35 -30.07 61.33
CA TYR A 103 -30.32 -31.01 61.78
C TYR A 103 -30.28 -32.31 60.96
N GLY A 104 -31.42 -32.80 60.48
CA GLY A 104 -31.47 -33.97 59.60
C GLY A 104 -30.73 -33.70 58.27
N GLU A 105 -30.93 -32.52 57.70
CA GLU A 105 -30.25 -32.09 56.46
C GLU A 105 -28.75 -31.82 56.69
N GLN A 106 -28.39 -31.24 57.84
CA GLN A 106 -26.99 -31.04 58.24
C GLN A 106 -26.20 -32.35 58.25
N VAL A 107 -26.74 -33.41 58.87
CA VAL A 107 -26.10 -34.74 58.93
C VAL A 107 -25.92 -35.33 57.53
N ALA A 108 -26.95 -35.25 56.69
CA ALA A 108 -26.89 -35.72 55.32
C ALA A 108 -25.81 -34.99 54.50
N ARG A 109 -25.75 -33.66 54.57
CA ARG A 109 -24.76 -32.83 53.85
C ARG A 109 -23.33 -33.06 54.34
N LEU A 110 -23.12 -33.24 55.65
CA LEU A 110 -21.81 -33.62 56.21
C LEU A 110 -21.36 -35.00 55.74
N GLY A 111 -22.28 -35.96 55.63
CA GLY A 111 -22.00 -37.27 55.03
C GLY A 111 -21.54 -37.17 53.58
N VAL A 112 -22.30 -36.42 52.76
CA VAL A 112 -21.94 -36.19 51.34
C VAL A 112 -20.61 -35.46 51.21
N ALA A 113 -20.37 -34.42 52.01
CA ALA A 113 -19.11 -33.67 52.02
C ALA A 113 -17.91 -34.58 52.37
N TYR A 114 -18.06 -35.46 53.37
CA TYR A 114 -17.03 -36.41 53.76
C TYR A 114 -16.70 -37.39 52.63
N ASP A 115 -17.71 -37.99 52.00
CA ASP A 115 -17.53 -38.96 50.92
C ASP A 115 -16.86 -38.34 49.69
N LEU A 116 -17.29 -37.14 49.30
CA LEU A 116 -16.70 -36.39 48.19
C LEU A 116 -15.26 -35.97 48.49
N LEU A 117 -14.98 -35.45 49.69
CA LEU A 117 -13.62 -35.04 50.06
C LEU A 117 -12.66 -36.22 50.18
N LYS A 118 -13.15 -37.38 50.66
CA LYS A 118 -12.40 -38.63 50.73
C LYS A 118 -12.07 -39.19 49.34
N GLN A 119 -12.94 -38.99 48.37
CA GLN A 119 -12.66 -39.34 46.98
C GLN A 119 -11.68 -38.36 46.34
N ALA A 120 -11.86 -37.06 46.59
CA ALA A 120 -11.00 -36.00 46.08
C ALA A 120 -9.56 -36.03 46.63
N SER A 121 -9.32 -36.64 47.81
CA SER A 121 -7.98 -36.75 48.42
C SER A 121 -7.14 -37.93 47.91
N ARG A 122 -7.73 -38.89 47.19
CA ARG A 122 -6.99 -40.06 46.67
C ARG A 122 -6.13 -39.66 45.47
N GLY A 123 -4.80 -39.60 45.67
CA GLY A 123 -3.84 -39.32 44.60
C GLY A 123 -3.88 -37.87 44.09
N SER A 124 -4.40 -36.93 44.90
CA SER A 124 -4.57 -35.53 44.54
C SER A 124 -3.52 -34.63 45.19
N TRP A 125 -3.03 -33.66 44.41
CA TRP A 125 -2.16 -32.59 44.89
C TRP A 125 -2.91 -31.57 45.77
N PHE A 126 -4.25 -31.61 45.79
CA PHE A 126 -5.12 -30.63 46.46
C PHE A 126 -5.73 -31.15 47.77
N THR A 127 -5.03 -32.06 48.45
CA THR A 127 -5.54 -32.78 49.62
C THR A 127 -5.70 -31.86 50.84
N ARG A 128 -6.91 -31.81 51.42
CA ARG A 128 -7.21 -31.12 52.69
C ARG A 128 -7.43 -32.11 53.84
N GLN A 129 -6.35 -32.79 54.27
CA GLN A 129 -6.45 -33.93 55.19
C GLN A 129 -6.97 -33.54 56.58
N SER A 130 -6.55 -32.39 57.11
CA SER A 130 -7.06 -31.84 58.38
C SER A 130 -8.57 -31.59 58.34
N MET A 131 -9.08 -31.06 57.22
CA MET A 131 -10.49 -30.80 57.02
C MET A 131 -11.31 -32.09 56.89
N LEU A 132 -10.76 -33.14 56.27
CA LEU A 132 -11.43 -34.43 56.17
C LEU A 132 -11.68 -35.05 57.57
N GLU A 133 -10.70 -34.96 58.46
CA GLU A 133 -10.86 -35.41 59.85
C GLU A 133 -11.82 -34.53 60.65
N GLN A 134 -11.82 -33.22 60.39
CA GLN A 134 -12.75 -32.28 61.00
C GLN A 134 -14.20 -32.57 60.59
N ILE A 135 -14.48 -32.70 59.28
CA ILE A 135 -15.81 -33.02 58.76
C ILE A 135 -16.30 -34.35 59.33
N LYS A 136 -15.42 -35.35 59.45
CA LYS A 136 -15.78 -36.64 60.08
C LYS A 136 -16.24 -36.44 61.53
N ARG A 137 -15.48 -35.69 62.32
CA ARG A 137 -15.82 -35.39 63.73
C ARG A 137 -17.13 -34.62 63.85
N GLU A 138 -17.31 -33.58 63.04
CA GLU A 138 -18.54 -32.77 63.02
C GLU A 138 -19.76 -33.59 62.57
N ARG A 139 -19.60 -34.48 61.59
CA ARG A 139 -20.64 -35.42 61.15
C ARG A 139 -21.05 -36.38 62.26
N ASP A 140 -20.08 -37.00 62.91
CA ASP A 140 -20.34 -38.00 63.95
C ASP A 140 -21.00 -37.34 65.18
N ALA A 141 -20.62 -36.10 65.51
CA ALA A 141 -21.25 -35.30 66.55
C ALA A 141 -22.69 -34.91 66.18
N ALA A 142 -22.91 -34.36 64.99
CA ALA A 142 -24.25 -33.97 64.52
C ALA A 142 -25.19 -35.18 64.40
N ALA A 143 -24.68 -36.34 63.95
CA ALA A 143 -25.46 -37.58 63.90
C ALA A 143 -25.87 -38.04 65.30
N LYS A 144 -24.93 -38.00 66.26
CA LYS A 144 -25.23 -38.31 67.66
C LYS A 144 -26.29 -37.36 68.22
N ASP A 145 -26.14 -36.05 68.05
CA ASP A 145 -27.12 -35.09 68.57
C ASP A 145 -28.50 -35.28 67.92
N ASN A 146 -28.55 -35.59 66.63
CA ASN A 146 -29.79 -35.91 65.96
C ASN A 146 -30.41 -37.23 66.46
N ASP A 147 -29.62 -38.26 66.74
CA ASP A 147 -30.10 -39.55 67.23
C ASP A 147 -30.59 -39.51 68.69
N PHE A 148 -30.05 -38.63 69.53
CA PHE A 148 -30.38 -38.56 70.96
C PHE A 148 -31.28 -37.37 71.34
N ILE A 149 -31.26 -36.27 70.59
CA ILE A 149 -31.95 -35.02 70.94
C ILE A 149 -33.04 -34.69 69.93
N TYR A 150 -32.69 -34.48 68.65
CA TYR A 150 -33.60 -33.83 67.69
C TYR A 150 -34.52 -34.81 66.93
N HIS A 151 -34.05 -36.04 66.67
CA HIS A 151 -34.75 -37.09 65.93
C HIS A 151 -35.32 -36.66 64.56
N GLU A 152 -34.66 -35.73 63.87
CA GLU A 152 -35.07 -35.32 62.53
C GLU A 152 -34.75 -36.41 61.51
N ARG A 153 -35.63 -36.57 60.51
CA ARG A 153 -35.40 -37.50 59.40
C ARG A 153 -34.21 -37.03 58.57
N VAL A 154 -33.18 -37.86 58.46
CA VAL A 154 -32.03 -37.62 57.58
C VAL A 154 -32.45 -37.89 56.12
N PRO A 155 -32.49 -36.88 55.24
CA PRO A 155 -32.81 -37.07 53.82
C PRO A 155 -31.70 -37.84 53.10
N THR A 156 -32.03 -38.53 52.00
CA THR A 156 -31.00 -39.17 51.18
C THR A 156 -30.28 -38.14 50.32
N ALA A 157 -29.07 -38.45 49.84
CA ALA A 157 -28.28 -37.53 49.02
C ALA A 157 -29.00 -37.03 47.75
N LYS A 158 -30.00 -37.78 47.25
CA LYS A 158 -30.82 -37.40 46.08
C LYS A 158 -31.94 -36.42 46.43
N ASP A 159 -32.40 -36.43 47.67
CA ASP A 159 -33.49 -35.58 48.17
C ASP A 159 -32.99 -34.22 48.67
N LEU A 160 -31.66 -34.02 48.72
CA LEU A 160 -31.04 -32.76 49.11
C LEU A 160 -31.20 -31.70 48.02
N SER A 161 -31.54 -30.48 48.44
CA SER A 161 -31.55 -29.33 47.53
C SER A 161 -30.12 -29.00 47.05
N GLN A 162 -30.01 -28.51 45.81
CA GLN A 162 -28.74 -28.02 45.29
C GLN A 162 -28.28 -26.80 46.09
N VAL A 163 -26.98 -26.73 46.37
CA VAL A 163 -26.38 -25.55 47.01
C VAL A 163 -26.52 -24.38 46.02
N PRO A 164 -27.16 -23.26 46.41
CA PRO A 164 -27.27 -22.10 45.52
C PRO A 164 -25.88 -21.60 45.10
N SER A 165 -25.75 -21.03 43.91
CA SER A 165 -24.48 -20.53 43.38
C SER A 165 -24.55 -19.02 43.18
N ASP A 166 -23.57 -18.27 43.70
CA ASP A 166 -23.51 -16.80 43.59
C ASP A 166 -22.06 -16.29 43.65
N GLY A 167 -21.84 -15.02 43.30
CA GLY A 167 -20.55 -14.34 43.44
C GLY A 167 -19.54 -14.65 42.32
N GLY A 168 -20.01 -14.87 41.09
CA GLY A 168 -19.16 -15.17 39.93
C GLY A 168 -18.38 -13.96 39.41
N ILE A 169 -17.11 -14.16 39.06
CA ILE A 169 -16.28 -13.16 38.38
C ILE A 169 -16.44 -13.19 36.85
N GLY A 170 -16.45 -12.02 36.23
CA GLY A 170 -16.51 -11.85 34.78
C GLY A 170 -15.12 -11.85 34.10
N LYS A 171 -15.13 -11.90 32.77
CA LYS A 171 -13.92 -11.71 31.96
C LYS A 171 -13.50 -10.24 31.99
N ILE A 172 -12.21 -9.99 32.11
CA ILE A 172 -11.64 -8.64 31.96
C ILE A 172 -11.43 -8.37 30.48
N GLU A 173 -11.94 -7.25 29.98
CA GLU A 173 -11.71 -6.82 28.61
C GLU A 173 -10.24 -6.41 28.43
N LEU A 174 -9.59 -6.96 27.41
CA LEU A 174 -8.22 -6.61 27.07
C LEU A 174 -8.22 -5.27 26.33
N LYS A 175 -7.91 -4.19 27.06
CA LYS A 175 -7.67 -2.88 26.44
C LYS A 175 -6.26 -2.85 25.86
N LEU A 176 -6.14 -2.49 24.60
CA LEU A 176 -4.87 -2.24 23.93
C LEU A 176 -4.56 -0.73 24.04
N PRO A 177 -3.29 -0.33 24.29
CA PRO A 177 -2.13 -1.17 24.55
C PRO A 177 -2.13 -1.83 25.94
N ILE A 178 -1.55 -3.04 26.03
CA ILE A 178 -1.53 -3.87 27.25
C ILE A 178 -0.60 -3.28 28.32
N LEU A 179 0.44 -2.55 27.90
CA LEU A 179 1.34 -1.85 28.82
C LEU A 179 0.63 -0.63 29.37
N GLY A 180 0.36 -0.59 30.68
CA GLY A 180 -0.34 0.50 31.37
C GLY A 180 0.38 1.85 31.39
N SER A 181 1.43 2.02 30.60
CA SER A 181 2.06 3.31 30.30
C SER A 181 1.53 3.84 28.97
N GLU A 182 1.47 5.16 28.80
CA GLU A 182 1.32 5.78 27.48
C GLU A 182 2.53 5.38 26.61
N VAL A 183 2.44 4.23 25.94
CA VAL A 183 3.41 3.82 24.94
C VAL A 183 3.13 4.72 23.74
N LYS A 184 3.95 5.76 23.57
CA LYS A 184 3.95 6.56 22.35
C LYS A 184 4.17 5.60 21.18
N ASP A 185 3.22 5.58 20.25
CA ASP A 185 3.41 4.85 19.00
C ASP A 185 4.61 5.44 18.25
N ILE A 186 5.59 4.60 17.91
CA ILE A 186 6.76 5.03 17.14
C ILE A 186 6.41 5.33 15.67
N PHE A 187 5.20 4.95 15.26
CA PHE A 187 4.65 5.14 13.92
C PHE A 187 3.56 6.21 13.87
N THR A 188 3.52 7.16 14.81
CA THR A 188 2.54 8.28 14.77
C THR A 188 2.59 9.06 13.45
N ASP A 189 3.77 9.14 12.85
CA ASP A 189 3.99 9.89 11.61
C ASP A 189 3.80 8.99 10.37
N LEU A 190 3.60 7.68 10.57
CA LEU A 190 3.42 6.72 9.49
C LEU A 190 1.97 6.79 8.99
N VAL A 191 1.83 7.13 7.72
CA VAL A 191 0.54 7.19 7.05
C VAL A 191 0.00 5.77 6.80
N PRO A 192 -1.25 5.46 7.18
CA PRO A 192 -1.85 4.14 6.92
C PRO A 192 -1.89 3.80 5.43
N LEU A 193 -1.57 2.54 5.08
CA LEU A 193 -1.57 2.09 3.68
C LEU A 193 -2.93 2.26 2.99
N GLY A 194 -4.03 1.97 3.69
CA GLY A 194 -5.38 2.17 3.13
C GLY A 194 -5.69 3.64 2.82
N PHE A 195 -5.12 4.58 3.57
CA PHE A 195 -5.21 6.01 3.25
C PHE A 195 -4.32 6.38 2.07
N LEU A 196 -3.12 5.80 1.95
CA LEU A 196 -2.26 6.01 0.78
C LEU A 196 -2.94 5.55 -0.52
N ASP A 197 -3.60 4.39 -0.48
CA ASP A 197 -4.39 3.87 -1.60
C ASP A 197 -5.54 4.81 -1.96
N ALA A 198 -6.28 5.29 -0.95
CA ALA A 198 -7.35 6.27 -1.13
C ALA A 198 -6.84 7.59 -1.73
N LYS A 199 -5.69 8.10 -1.27
CA LYS A 199 -5.04 9.27 -1.83
C LYS A 199 -4.67 9.06 -3.30
N ASN A 200 -4.03 7.93 -3.63
CA ASN A 200 -3.64 7.60 -5.00
C ASN A 200 -4.87 7.48 -5.92
N GLN A 201 -5.98 6.94 -5.41
CA GLN A 201 -7.25 6.86 -6.13
C GLN A 201 -7.82 8.27 -6.39
N ALA A 202 -7.88 9.13 -5.38
CA ALA A 202 -8.31 10.53 -5.53
C ALA A 202 -7.43 11.29 -6.53
N ASP A 203 -6.11 11.08 -6.50
CA ASP A 203 -5.18 11.65 -7.46
C ASP A 203 -5.39 11.12 -8.89
N GLY A 204 -5.80 9.86 -9.05
CA GLY A 204 -6.23 9.30 -10.33
C GLY A 204 -7.48 9.99 -10.88
N MET A 205 -8.51 10.15 -10.04
CA MET A 205 -9.76 10.83 -10.39
C MET A 205 -9.54 12.29 -10.76
N ARG A 206 -8.74 13.02 -9.97
CA ARG A 206 -8.33 14.40 -10.25
C ARG A 206 -7.74 14.50 -11.66
N ARG A 207 -6.74 13.67 -11.98
CA ARG A 207 -6.07 13.69 -13.29
C ARG A 207 -7.05 13.45 -14.42
N SER A 208 -7.98 12.50 -14.26
CA SER A 208 -9.01 12.23 -15.26
C SER A 208 -9.94 13.41 -15.48
N LEU A 209 -10.38 14.09 -14.42
CA LEU A 209 -11.28 15.24 -14.52
C LEU A 209 -10.57 16.46 -15.11
N VAL A 210 -9.33 16.72 -14.70
CA VAL A 210 -8.49 17.79 -15.26
C VAL A 210 -8.27 17.57 -16.76
N ALA A 211 -7.95 16.34 -17.17
CA ALA A 211 -7.76 16.01 -18.58
C ALA A 211 -9.01 16.28 -19.43
N LEU A 212 -10.20 16.00 -18.90
CA LEU A 212 -11.47 16.28 -19.57
C LEU A 212 -11.66 17.79 -19.81
N GLU A 213 -11.36 18.64 -18.82
CA GLU A 213 -11.51 20.09 -18.96
C GLU A 213 -10.48 20.69 -19.92
N ILE A 214 -9.24 20.20 -19.90
CA ILE A 214 -8.20 20.60 -20.86
C ILE A 214 -8.63 20.22 -22.28
N GLN A 215 -9.14 18.99 -22.47
CA GLN A 215 -9.64 18.53 -23.75
C GLN A 215 -10.77 19.43 -24.28
N ARG A 216 -11.72 19.80 -23.41
CA ARG A 216 -12.81 20.71 -23.76
C ARG A 216 -12.31 22.07 -24.23
N LEU A 217 -11.29 22.65 -23.59
CA LEU A 217 -10.66 23.90 -24.01
C LEU A 217 -9.94 23.77 -25.37
N ARG A 218 -9.26 22.64 -25.60
CA ARG A 218 -8.57 22.34 -26.87
C ARG A 218 -9.57 22.22 -28.02
N GLU A 219 -10.66 21.47 -27.84
CA GLU A 219 -11.72 21.31 -28.84
C GLU A 219 -12.32 22.65 -29.25
N ALA A 220 -12.75 23.46 -28.28
CA ALA A 220 -13.31 24.78 -28.55
C ALA A 220 -12.32 25.71 -29.29
N THR A 221 -11.03 25.62 -28.96
CA THR A 221 -9.98 26.41 -29.63
C THR A 221 -9.75 25.96 -31.06
N ASN A 222 -9.81 24.64 -31.32
CA ASN A 222 -9.72 24.08 -32.66
C ASN A 222 -10.91 24.49 -33.53
N GLU A 223 -12.13 24.46 -32.99
CA GLU A 223 -13.33 24.95 -33.68
C GLU A 223 -13.21 26.42 -34.06
N LEU A 224 -12.75 27.27 -33.13
CA LEU A 224 -12.52 28.69 -33.38
C LEU A 224 -11.48 28.92 -34.49
N ASN A 225 -10.38 28.17 -34.48
CA ASN A 225 -9.35 28.24 -35.51
C ASN A 225 -9.90 27.80 -36.88
N ALA A 226 -10.73 26.75 -36.93
CA ALA A 226 -11.35 26.29 -38.17
C ALA A 226 -12.27 27.36 -38.78
N VAL A 227 -13.05 28.06 -37.95
CA VAL A 227 -13.90 29.18 -38.43
C VAL A 227 -13.05 30.33 -38.95
N MET A 228 -12.00 30.74 -38.21
CA MET A 228 -11.08 31.81 -38.64
C MET A 228 -10.42 31.49 -39.98
N LEU A 229 -9.97 30.24 -40.16
CA LEU A 229 -9.41 29.75 -41.42
C LEU A 229 -10.43 29.78 -42.57
N SER A 230 -11.67 29.34 -42.32
CA SER A 230 -12.73 29.34 -43.34
C SER A 230 -13.07 30.74 -43.86
N LEU A 231 -12.87 31.77 -43.02
CA LEU A 231 -13.10 33.18 -43.35
C LEU A 231 -11.82 33.88 -43.83
N ASN A 232 -10.69 33.17 -43.93
CA ASN A 232 -9.36 33.70 -44.24
C ASN A 232 -8.96 34.88 -43.33
N LEU A 233 -9.37 34.84 -42.06
CA LEU A 233 -9.05 35.84 -41.05
C LEU A 233 -7.85 35.37 -40.22
N PRO A 234 -6.93 36.27 -39.82
CA PRO A 234 -6.97 37.73 -39.96
C PRO A 234 -6.44 38.27 -41.31
N ALA A 235 -5.95 37.41 -42.20
CA ALA A 235 -5.27 37.79 -43.44
C ALA A 235 -6.11 38.68 -44.37
N ALA A 236 -7.43 38.45 -44.46
CA ALA A 236 -8.33 39.20 -45.33
C ALA A 236 -8.50 40.68 -44.95
N ILE A 237 -8.14 41.09 -43.71
CA ILE A 237 -8.30 42.46 -43.18
C ILE A 237 -7.04 43.32 -43.43
N GLN A 238 -5.88 42.66 -43.57
CA GLN A 238 -4.57 43.30 -43.64
C GLN A 238 -4.11 43.66 -45.07
N VAL A 239 -4.97 43.49 -46.08
CA VAL A 239 -4.64 43.83 -47.48
C VAL A 239 -4.65 45.34 -47.68
N SER A 240 -3.53 45.99 -47.34
CA SER A 240 -3.22 47.38 -47.68
C SER A 240 -2.03 47.43 -48.63
N SER A 241 -2.26 47.84 -49.88
CA SER A 241 -1.32 48.20 -50.98
C SER A 241 -0.16 47.24 -51.36
N ASP A 242 0.33 46.41 -50.45
CA ASP A 242 1.34 45.39 -50.68
C ASP A 242 0.64 44.04 -50.89
N LEU A 243 1.05 43.29 -51.92
CA LEU A 243 0.45 42.01 -52.33
C LEU A 243 0.53 40.89 -51.27
N VAL A 244 1.19 41.09 -50.13
CA VAL A 244 1.43 40.04 -49.11
C VAL A 244 1.05 40.52 -47.71
N PRO A 245 0.23 39.77 -46.95
CA PRO A 245 -0.13 40.11 -45.57
C PRO A 245 1.09 40.17 -44.63
N ASN A 246 1.22 41.23 -43.84
CA ASN A 246 2.30 41.38 -42.85
C ASN A 246 2.30 40.27 -41.79
N SER A 247 1.12 39.79 -41.36
CA SER A 247 0.99 38.65 -40.44
C SER A 247 1.60 37.36 -40.96
N LEU A 248 1.51 37.10 -42.27
CA LEU A 248 2.13 35.94 -42.90
C LEU A 248 3.67 36.07 -42.87
N LEU A 249 4.18 37.28 -43.11
CA LEU A 249 5.62 37.55 -43.06
C LEU A 249 6.18 37.48 -41.64
N GLU A 250 5.46 37.98 -40.64
CA GLU A 250 5.80 37.83 -39.22
C GLU A 250 5.81 36.34 -38.82
N SER A 251 4.83 35.58 -39.27
CA SER A 251 4.75 34.13 -39.01
C SER A 251 5.86 33.36 -39.73
N ALA A 252 6.19 33.71 -40.98
CA ALA A 252 7.31 33.15 -41.71
C ALA A 252 8.65 33.51 -41.04
N ALA A 253 8.80 34.73 -40.52
CA ALA A 253 9.98 35.13 -39.74
C ALA A 253 10.11 34.31 -38.44
N LYS A 254 8.99 34.01 -37.77
CA LYS A 254 8.95 33.11 -36.61
C LYS A 254 9.35 31.68 -36.98
N ILE A 255 8.87 31.16 -38.12
CA ILE A 255 9.27 29.85 -38.64
C ILE A 255 10.77 29.83 -38.96
N ALA A 256 11.30 30.89 -39.58
CA ALA A 256 12.73 31.03 -39.84
C ALA A 256 13.56 31.08 -38.54
N GLN A 257 13.06 31.76 -37.49
CA GLN A 257 13.69 31.76 -36.17
C GLN A 257 13.69 30.38 -35.50
N LEU A 258 12.66 29.57 -35.76
CA LEU A 258 12.56 28.16 -35.33
C LEU A 258 13.39 27.20 -36.21
N GLY A 259 14.33 27.71 -37.01
CA GLY A 259 15.20 26.91 -37.88
C GLY A 259 14.55 26.37 -39.15
N GLY A 260 13.31 26.79 -39.43
CA GLY A 260 12.56 26.48 -40.64
C GLY A 260 12.31 25.01 -40.90
N ALA A 261 11.98 24.69 -42.15
CA ALA A 261 11.68 23.34 -42.62
C ALA A 261 12.85 22.37 -42.42
N LYS A 262 14.10 22.86 -42.42
CA LYS A 262 15.29 22.03 -42.23
C LYS A 262 15.36 21.49 -40.81
N GLN A 263 15.18 22.35 -39.80
CA GLN A 263 15.19 21.92 -38.41
C GLN A 263 14.00 21.01 -38.10
N LEU A 264 12.81 21.34 -38.61
CA LEU A 264 11.64 20.48 -38.45
C LEU A 264 11.85 19.10 -39.09
N ARG A 265 12.48 19.03 -40.27
CA ARG A 265 12.87 17.77 -40.91
C ARG A 265 13.79 16.96 -40.01
N GLU A 266 14.86 17.57 -39.49
CA GLU A 266 15.79 16.91 -38.57
C GLU A 266 15.08 16.40 -37.30
N HIS A 267 14.14 17.17 -36.77
CA HIS A 267 13.37 16.78 -35.61
C HIS A 267 12.44 15.59 -35.89
N VAL A 268 11.72 15.59 -37.02
CA VAL A 268 10.83 14.50 -37.42
C VAL A 268 11.62 13.20 -37.63
N TYR A 269 12.75 13.28 -38.33
CA TYR A 269 13.55 12.12 -38.67
C TYR A 269 14.48 11.64 -37.55
N SER A 270 14.63 12.38 -36.44
CA SER A 270 15.35 11.91 -35.24
C SER A 270 14.46 11.16 -34.24
N LEU A 271 13.13 11.17 -34.40
CA LEU A 271 12.21 10.37 -33.57
C LEU A 271 12.49 8.85 -33.71
N PRO A 272 12.64 8.27 -34.92
CA PRO A 272 13.01 6.87 -35.08
C PRO A 272 14.36 6.51 -34.45
N ASP A 273 15.36 7.40 -34.53
CA ASP A 273 16.67 7.18 -33.91
C ASP A 273 16.55 7.12 -32.37
N SER A 274 15.70 7.97 -31.80
CA SER A 274 15.39 7.97 -30.36
C SER A 274 14.64 6.71 -29.94
N ALA A 275 13.75 6.19 -30.79
CA ALA A 275 13.06 4.93 -30.58
C ALA A 275 14.04 3.74 -30.60
N GLU A 276 14.98 3.73 -31.56
CA GLU A 276 15.96 2.64 -31.70
C GLU A 276 16.94 2.62 -30.52
N ARG A 277 17.41 3.79 -30.06
CA ARG A 277 18.23 3.88 -28.85
C ARG A 277 17.55 3.25 -27.63
N ASN A 278 16.25 3.53 -27.43
CA ASN A 278 15.47 2.91 -26.36
C ASN A 278 15.31 1.41 -26.56
N ARG A 279 15.11 0.97 -27.82
CA ARG A 279 15.03 -0.44 -28.20
C ARG A 279 16.32 -1.19 -27.85
N GLU A 280 17.48 -0.60 -28.14
CA GLU A 280 18.79 -1.17 -27.85
C GLU A 280 19.05 -1.35 -26.35
N ILE A 281 18.68 -0.34 -25.53
CA ILE A 281 18.78 -0.43 -24.06
C ILE A 281 17.94 -1.62 -23.57
N LEU A 282 16.68 -1.69 -23.97
CA LEU A 282 15.77 -2.77 -23.55
C LEU A 282 16.21 -4.15 -24.04
N GLN A 283 16.74 -4.23 -25.27
CA GLN A 283 17.23 -5.48 -25.84
C GLN A 283 18.48 -5.97 -25.10
N THR A 284 19.38 -5.07 -24.73
CA THR A 284 20.55 -5.39 -23.91
C THR A 284 20.12 -5.96 -22.57
N GLN A 285 19.19 -5.30 -21.88
CA GLN A 285 18.69 -5.75 -20.58
C GLN A 285 17.93 -7.08 -20.64
N LYS A 286 17.18 -7.31 -21.73
CA LYS A 286 16.58 -8.61 -21.99
C LYS A 286 17.64 -9.71 -22.12
N ASN A 287 18.70 -9.46 -22.88
CA ASN A 287 19.79 -10.42 -23.06
C ASN A 287 20.50 -10.70 -21.72
N THR A 288 20.77 -9.67 -20.90
CA THR A 288 21.38 -9.84 -19.57
C THR A 288 20.57 -10.78 -18.67
N LEU A 289 19.24 -10.62 -18.65
CA LEU A 289 18.35 -11.50 -17.88
C LEU A 289 18.31 -12.94 -18.43
N GLU A 290 18.33 -13.10 -19.75
CA GLU A 290 18.34 -14.41 -20.40
C GLU A 290 19.67 -15.15 -20.15
N ASP A 291 20.80 -14.42 -20.15
CA ASP A 291 22.11 -14.97 -19.83
C ASP A 291 22.20 -15.40 -18.36
N GLU A 292 21.74 -14.57 -17.41
CA GLU A 292 21.69 -14.95 -16.00
C GLU A 292 20.84 -16.21 -15.80
N GLU A 293 19.64 -16.25 -16.40
CA GLU A 293 18.74 -17.40 -16.31
C GLU A 293 19.35 -18.66 -16.92
N LYS A 294 19.99 -18.55 -18.07
CA LYS A 294 20.70 -19.67 -18.71
C LYS A 294 21.83 -20.20 -17.83
N THR A 295 22.56 -19.31 -17.15
CA THR A 295 23.59 -19.75 -16.21
C THR A 295 23.00 -20.44 -14.97
N ASP A 296 21.87 -19.97 -14.44
CA ASP A 296 21.15 -20.64 -13.34
C ASP A 296 20.71 -22.05 -13.75
N GLN A 297 20.09 -22.17 -14.91
CA GLN A 297 19.59 -23.45 -15.42
C GLN A 297 20.74 -24.44 -15.63
N ASN A 298 21.87 -24.00 -16.18
CA ASN A 298 23.04 -24.85 -16.37
C ASN A 298 23.60 -25.33 -15.01
N LEU A 299 23.76 -24.44 -14.03
CA LEU A 299 24.24 -24.83 -12.69
C LEU A 299 23.27 -25.76 -11.97
N ARG A 300 21.98 -25.54 -12.11
CA ARG A 300 20.94 -26.43 -11.59
C ARG A 300 21.00 -27.81 -12.23
N GLN A 301 21.29 -27.91 -13.53
CA GLN A 301 21.50 -29.19 -14.22
C GLN A 301 22.78 -29.88 -13.74
N GLN A 302 23.87 -29.14 -13.50
CA GLN A 302 25.15 -29.71 -13.04
C GLN A 302 25.12 -30.19 -11.58
N PHE A 303 24.51 -29.41 -10.69
CA PHE A 303 24.56 -29.66 -9.25
C PHE A 303 23.26 -30.28 -8.67
N GLY A 304 22.19 -30.37 -9.47
CA GLY A 304 20.94 -31.02 -9.10
C GLY A 304 20.38 -30.49 -7.78
N GLU A 305 20.12 -31.40 -6.84
CA GLU A 305 19.56 -31.07 -5.52
C GLU A 305 20.47 -30.20 -4.64
N ARG A 306 21.77 -30.06 -4.98
CA ARG A 306 22.68 -29.16 -4.23
C ARG A 306 22.53 -27.69 -4.62
N TRP A 307 21.84 -27.38 -5.72
CA TRP A 307 21.56 -26.01 -6.17
C TRP A 307 20.16 -25.57 -5.76
N VAL A 308 20.01 -25.15 -4.50
CA VAL A 308 18.70 -24.93 -3.84
C VAL A 308 18.16 -23.50 -4.02
N ARG A 309 18.86 -22.62 -4.75
CA ARG A 309 18.41 -21.24 -4.94
C ARG A 309 17.11 -21.13 -5.75
N GLN A 310 16.36 -20.04 -5.51
CA GLN A 310 15.14 -19.76 -6.27
C GLN A 310 15.45 -19.68 -7.78
N PRO A 311 14.63 -20.30 -8.65
CA PRO A 311 14.85 -20.26 -10.10
C PRO A 311 14.83 -18.84 -10.64
N SER A 312 15.85 -18.50 -11.43
CA SER A 312 15.91 -17.21 -12.12
C SER A 312 14.71 -17.00 -13.04
N SER A 313 14.17 -18.06 -13.66
CA SER A 313 12.98 -17.98 -14.51
C SER A 313 11.77 -17.35 -13.81
N LYS A 314 11.61 -17.62 -12.50
CA LYS A 314 10.53 -17.09 -11.67
C LYS A 314 10.79 -15.65 -11.22
N LEU A 315 12.03 -15.33 -10.85
CA LEU A 315 12.41 -13.97 -10.42
C LEU A 315 12.43 -12.99 -11.60
N ASN A 316 12.81 -13.47 -12.78
CA ASN A 316 12.92 -12.65 -13.99
C ASN A 316 11.55 -12.37 -14.63
N GLU A 317 10.48 -13.05 -14.22
CA GLU A 317 9.16 -12.93 -14.83
C GLU A 317 8.63 -11.49 -14.79
N GLN A 318 8.75 -10.82 -13.65
CA GLN A 318 8.31 -9.43 -13.51
C GLN A 318 9.11 -8.48 -14.43
N TRP A 319 10.43 -8.64 -14.50
CA TRP A 319 11.29 -7.84 -15.36
C TRP A 319 11.01 -8.07 -16.84
N LYS A 320 10.81 -9.33 -17.25
CA LYS A 320 10.44 -9.70 -18.62
C LYS A 320 9.10 -9.09 -19.01
N GLN A 321 8.11 -9.09 -18.11
CA GLN A 321 6.82 -8.44 -18.35
C GLN A 321 6.97 -6.91 -18.50
N GLU A 322 7.80 -6.26 -17.69
CA GLU A 322 8.03 -4.82 -17.77
C GLU A 322 8.74 -4.44 -19.08
N ILE A 323 9.80 -5.16 -19.46
CA ILE A 323 10.51 -4.98 -20.74
C ILE A 323 9.55 -5.21 -21.91
N ALA A 324 8.73 -6.27 -21.89
CA ALA A 324 7.78 -6.57 -22.96
C ALA A 324 6.73 -5.46 -23.13
N LYS A 325 6.26 -4.86 -22.03
CA LYS A 325 5.35 -3.70 -22.07
C LYS A 325 6.01 -2.50 -22.76
N MET A 326 7.26 -2.20 -22.45
CA MET A 326 7.98 -1.09 -23.07
C MET A 326 8.27 -1.33 -24.56
N PHE A 327 8.63 -2.56 -24.96
CA PHE A 327 8.73 -2.93 -26.38
C PHE A 327 7.42 -2.76 -27.14
N LYS A 328 6.30 -3.23 -26.56
CA LYS A 328 4.98 -3.08 -27.17
C LYS A 328 4.64 -1.61 -27.37
N PHE A 329 4.98 -0.76 -26.40
CA PHE A 329 4.74 0.67 -26.46
C PHE A 329 5.56 1.36 -27.56
N LEU A 330 6.84 1.02 -27.71
CA LEU A 330 7.67 1.48 -28.84
C LEU A 330 7.06 1.10 -30.20
N GLU A 331 6.48 -0.10 -30.31
CA GLU A 331 5.85 -0.56 -31.55
C GLU A 331 4.53 0.17 -31.84
N GLU A 332 3.75 0.49 -30.81
CA GLU A 332 2.52 1.29 -30.94
C GLU A 332 2.82 2.73 -31.39
N THR A 333 3.86 3.34 -30.81
CA THR A 333 4.32 4.69 -31.13
C THR A 333 4.83 4.82 -32.57
N LYS A 334 5.42 3.77 -33.15
CA LYS A 334 5.95 3.79 -34.52
C LYS A 334 4.93 4.25 -35.57
N LYS A 335 3.65 3.94 -35.37
CA LYS A 335 2.57 4.40 -36.26
C LYS A 335 2.37 5.91 -36.18
N THR A 336 2.47 6.49 -34.98
CA THR A 336 2.37 7.92 -34.74
C THR A 336 3.55 8.66 -35.38
N ASP A 337 4.76 8.13 -35.24
CA ASP A 337 5.95 8.72 -35.86
C ASP A 337 5.84 8.71 -37.39
N LEU A 338 5.35 7.61 -37.98
CA LEU A 338 5.08 7.54 -39.43
C LEU A 338 4.02 8.56 -39.86
N MET A 339 2.99 8.78 -39.04
CA MET A 339 1.97 9.78 -39.31
C MET A 339 2.54 11.20 -39.28
N LEU A 340 3.39 11.53 -38.32
CA LEU A 340 4.09 12.82 -38.24
C LEU A 340 5.01 13.03 -39.45
N ALA A 341 5.73 11.98 -39.87
CA ALA A 341 6.56 12.01 -41.07
C ALA A 341 5.74 12.24 -42.34
N ASN A 342 4.62 11.53 -42.53
CA ASN A 342 3.74 11.74 -43.67
C ASN A 342 3.16 13.16 -43.71
N ARG A 343 2.73 13.69 -42.56
CA ARG A 343 2.21 15.06 -42.43
C ARG A 343 3.26 16.13 -42.79
N PHE A 344 4.53 15.85 -42.50
CA PHE A 344 5.65 16.68 -42.93
C PHE A 344 5.80 16.65 -44.45
N GLU A 345 5.85 15.46 -45.05
CA GLU A 345 6.05 15.29 -46.50
C GLU A 345 4.92 15.91 -47.33
N GLU A 346 3.66 15.80 -46.88
CA GLU A 346 2.50 16.42 -47.54
C GLU A 346 2.62 17.94 -47.70
N ASN A 347 3.28 18.61 -46.74
CA ASN A 347 3.40 20.07 -46.71
C ASN A 347 4.84 20.57 -46.93
N ALA A 348 5.78 19.67 -47.26
CA ALA A 348 7.21 19.96 -47.29
C ALA A 348 7.57 21.13 -48.22
N GLN A 349 6.96 21.19 -49.40
CA GLN A 349 7.21 22.26 -50.38
C GLN A 349 6.73 23.62 -49.87
N LEU A 350 5.60 23.66 -49.16
CA LEU A 350 5.06 24.88 -48.57
C LEU A 350 5.90 25.32 -47.37
N PHE A 351 6.38 24.38 -46.55
CA PHE A 351 7.28 24.67 -45.44
C PHE A 351 8.62 25.22 -45.92
N GLU A 352 9.19 24.64 -46.99
CA GLU A 352 10.41 25.15 -47.61
C GLU A 352 10.22 26.57 -48.14
N LEU A 353 9.06 26.87 -48.75
CA LEU A 353 8.74 28.22 -49.20
C LEU A 353 8.58 29.21 -48.02
N LEU A 354 7.92 28.80 -46.94
CA LEU A 354 7.78 29.61 -45.71
C LEU A 354 9.11 29.86 -44.96
N SER A 355 10.12 29.02 -45.22
CA SER A 355 11.44 29.12 -44.59
C SER A 355 12.43 30.00 -45.36
N LYS A 356 12.04 30.51 -46.52
CA LYS A 356 12.84 31.43 -47.36
C LYS A 356 12.76 32.87 -46.86
N SER A 357 13.56 33.75 -47.46
CA SER A 357 13.54 35.17 -47.11
C SER A 357 12.19 35.83 -47.47
N SER A 358 11.83 36.89 -46.75
CA SER A 358 10.58 37.62 -46.97
C SER A 358 10.43 38.14 -48.40
N ASP A 359 11.53 38.45 -49.09
CA ASP A 359 11.54 38.92 -50.47
C ASP A 359 11.26 37.78 -51.48
N GLU A 360 11.78 36.58 -51.22
CA GLU A 360 11.53 35.39 -52.05
C GLU A 360 10.09 34.88 -51.90
N ILE A 361 9.52 34.98 -50.69
CA ILE A 361 8.10 34.69 -50.44
C ILE A 361 7.22 35.69 -51.21
N ARG A 362 7.56 36.99 -51.16
CA ARG A 362 6.87 38.05 -51.92
C ARG A 362 6.94 37.81 -53.43
N GLN A 363 8.08 37.36 -53.94
CA GLN A 363 8.26 37.06 -55.36
C GLN A 363 7.45 35.83 -55.79
N ALA A 364 7.47 34.75 -55.01
CA ALA A 364 6.69 33.53 -55.31
C ALA A 364 5.17 33.78 -55.31
N ILE A 365 4.68 34.68 -54.46
CA ILE A 365 3.27 35.10 -54.45
C ILE A 365 2.94 35.95 -55.69
N LYS A 366 3.85 36.87 -56.07
CA LYS A 366 3.68 37.77 -57.21
C LYS A 366 3.67 37.03 -58.55
N ASP A 367 4.47 35.97 -58.68
CA ASP A 367 4.55 35.15 -59.90
C ASP A 367 3.30 34.28 -60.12
N GLN A 368 2.51 34.00 -59.07
CA GLN A 368 1.26 33.23 -59.16
C GLN A 368 -0.03 34.07 -59.14
N GLN A 369 0.04 35.36 -58.81
CA GLN A 369 -1.11 36.26 -58.83
C GLN A 369 -1.04 37.23 -60.02
N THR A 370 -1.34 36.74 -61.23
CA THR A 370 -1.56 37.61 -62.39
C THR A 370 -3.02 38.01 -62.62
N ASP A 371 -4.00 37.46 -61.89
CA ASP A 371 -5.41 37.79 -62.14
C ASP A 371 -6.20 38.17 -60.88
N THR A 372 -6.62 39.45 -60.89
CA THR A 372 -7.84 40.04 -60.32
C THR A 372 -8.20 39.76 -58.86
N CYS A 373 -8.07 40.77 -58.00
CA CYS A 373 -9.18 41.16 -57.12
C CYS A 373 -9.05 42.63 -56.72
N SER A 374 -9.93 43.47 -57.27
CA SER A 374 -10.10 44.86 -56.85
C SER A 374 -10.61 44.89 -55.41
N SER A 375 -9.82 45.44 -54.50
CA SER A 375 -10.19 45.65 -53.10
C SER A 375 -11.33 46.68 -53.00
N PRO A 376 -12.44 46.42 -52.28
CA PRO A 376 -13.47 47.42 -52.03
C PRO A 376 -12.91 48.46 -51.05
N HIS A 377 -12.30 49.50 -51.59
CA HIS A 377 -11.97 50.71 -50.85
C HIS A 377 -13.27 51.39 -50.45
N GLY A 378 -13.59 51.45 -49.14
CA GLY A 378 -14.75 52.23 -48.71
C GLY A 378 -15.18 52.18 -47.24
N ASN A 379 -14.80 51.19 -46.43
CA ASN A 379 -15.31 51.10 -45.06
C ASN A 379 -14.24 50.78 -44.00
N GLU A 380 -13.36 51.75 -43.75
CA GLU A 380 -12.24 51.65 -42.79
C GLU A 380 -12.73 51.38 -41.35
N THR A 381 -13.88 51.94 -40.96
CA THR A 381 -14.48 51.69 -39.63
C THR A 381 -14.91 50.24 -39.44
N ALA A 382 -15.49 49.61 -40.48
CA ALA A 382 -15.86 48.20 -40.43
C ALA A 382 -14.63 47.27 -40.39
N ARG A 383 -13.54 47.66 -41.08
CA ARG A 383 -12.24 46.97 -41.03
C ARG A 383 -11.64 46.98 -39.62
N GLN A 384 -11.61 48.15 -38.98
CA GLN A 384 -11.10 48.31 -37.61
C GLN A 384 -11.93 47.53 -36.60
N ASN A 385 -13.26 47.54 -36.74
CA ASN A 385 -14.15 46.77 -35.87
C ASN A 385 -13.94 45.26 -35.99
N LEU A 386 -13.68 44.74 -37.20
CA LEU A 386 -13.38 43.33 -37.41
C LEU A 386 -11.98 42.95 -36.90
N ALA A 387 -10.99 43.83 -37.07
CA ALA A 387 -9.65 43.66 -36.50
C ALA A 387 -9.68 43.61 -34.96
N ALA A 388 -10.52 44.44 -34.33
CA ALA A 388 -10.72 44.44 -32.89
C ALA A 388 -11.27 43.10 -32.38
N VAL A 389 -12.22 42.48 -33.09
CA VAL A 389 -12.74 41.15 -32.74
C VAL A 389 -11.67 40.07 -32.88
N CYS A 390 -10.87 40.11 -33.95
CA CYS A 390 -9.75 39.18 -34.12
C CYS A 390 -8.74 39.30 -32.98
N SER A 391 -8.44 40.53 -32.52
CA SER A 391 -7.57 40.75 -31.35
C SER A 391 -8.18 40.21 -30.05
N GLN A 392 -9.49 40.32 -29.87
CA GLN A 392 -10.18 39.75 -28.71
C GLN A 392 -10.18 38.21 -28.72
N ILE A 393 -10.28 37.61 -29.90
CA ILE A 393 -10.13 36.17 -30.10
C ILE A 393 -8.72 35.70 -29.69
N GLU A 394 -7.66 36.41 -30.12
CA GLU A 394 -6.28 36.08 -29.74
C GLU A 394 -6.04 36.24 -28.23
N SER A 395 -6.58 37.31 -27.62
CA SER A 395 -6.56 37.46 -26.15
C SER A 395 -7.24 36.29 -25.44
N MET A 396 -8.40 35.84 -25.93
CA MET A 396 -9.11 34.70 -25.34
C MET A 396 -8.32 33.39 -25.50
N LYS A 397 -7.61 33.18 -26.61
CA LYS A 397 -6.71 32.02 -26.78
C LYS A 397 -5.56 32.06 -25.76
N ALA A 398 -4.98 33.25 -25.52
CA ALA A 398 -3.96 33.43 -24.50
C ALA A 398 -4.51 33.14 -23.09
N ASP A 399 -5.72 33.62 -22.77
CA ASP A 399 -6.40 33.30 -21.50
C ASP A 399 -6.61 31.78 -21.34
N ARG A 400 -6.97 31.08 -22.42
CA ARG A 400 -7.12 29.61 -22.39
C ARG A 400 -5.82 28.87 -22.14
N ASN A 401 -4.71 29.34 -22.68
CA ASN A 401 -3.40 28.75 -22.38
C ASN A 401 -3.09 28.90 -20.88
N SER A 402 -3.34 30.07 -20.30
CA SER A 402 -3.18 30.25 -18.84
C SER A 402 -4.11 29.35 -18.03
N LEU A 403 -5.36 29.14 -18.47
CA LEU A 403 -6.29 28.21 -17.80
C LEU A 403 -5.81 26.75 -17.92
N GLN A 404 -5.26 26.34 -19.06
CA GLN A 404 -4.66 25.01 -19.21
C GLN A 404 -3.47 24.84 -18.27
N ASP A 405 -2.58 25.83 -18.18
CA ASP A 405 -1.44 25.80 -17.26
C ASP A 405 -1.90 25.67 -15.80
N GLN A 406 -2.95 26.41 -15.40
CA GLN A 406 -3.54 26.32 -14.06
C GLN A 406 -4.14 24.93 -13.79
N LEU A 407 -4.83 24.35 -14.77
CA LEU A 407 -5.41 23.00 -14.69
C LEU A 407 -4.32 21.92 -14.56
N GLU A 408 -3.24 22.01 -15.33
CA GLU A 408 -2.13 21.04 -15.29
C GLU A 408 -1.39 21.03 -13.94
N HIS A 409 -1.27 22.20 -13.30
CA HIS A 409 -0.59 22.34 -12.00
C HIS A 409 -1.54 22.20 -10.80
N PHE A 410 -2.84 22.00 -11.03
CA PHE A 410 -3.82 21.86 -9.96
C PHE A 410 -3.54 20.61 -9.12
N GLN A 411 -3.29 20.79 -7.83
CA GLN A 411 -3.12 19.70 -6.84
C GLN A 411 -4.20 19.79 -5.76
N LEU A 412 -4.52 18.65 -5.16
CA LEU A 412 -5.45 18.63 -4.02
C LEU A 412 -4.81 19.37 -2.83
N PRO A 413 -5.52 20.35 -2.23
CA PRO A 413 -5.05 21.02 -1.02
C PRO A 413 -4.88 20.06 0.15
N GLY A 414 -3.94 20.37 1.05
CA GLY A 414 -3.71 19.58 2.27
C GLY A 414 -4.96 19.43 3.14
N GLU A 415 -5.82 20.45 3.19
CA GLU A 415 -7.07 20.43 3.95
C GLU A 415 -8.04 19.32 3.49
N VAL A 416 -8.09 19.03 2.19
CA VAL A 416 -8.91 17.93 1.63
C VAL A 416 -8.31 16.58 1.98
N LEU A 417 -6.98 16.47 1.99
CA LEU A 417 -6.29 15.24 2.41
C LEU A 417 -6.50 14.97 3.90
N ASP A 418 -6.48 16.01 4.74
CA ASP A 418 -6.78 15.91 6.17
C ASP A 418 -8.22 15.47 6.42
N GLN A 419 -9.18 15.95 5.60
CA GLN A 419 -10.56 15.48 5.64
C GLN A 419 -10.64 13.99 5.32
N PHE A 420 -10.01 13.54 4.23
CA PHE A 420 -9.96 12.11 3.88
C PHE A 420 -9.31 11.27 4.98
N LEU A 421 -8.31 11.81 5.68
CA LEU A 421 -7.63 11.11 6.78
C LEU A 421 -8.58 10.91 7.96
N ARG A 422 -9.38 11.92 8.30
CA ARG A 422 -10.42 11.81 9.36
C ARG A 422 -11.48 10.78 8.99
N THR A 423 -12.01 10.84 7.76
CA THR A 423 -12.98 9.85 7.28
C THR A 423 -12.41 8.43 7.31
N PHE A 424 -11.14 8.28 6.93
CA PHE A 424 -10.44 6.99 7.01
C PHE A 424 -10.26 6.50 8.46
N GLN A 425 -9.99 7.39 9.42
CA GLN A 425 -9.87 7.02 10.83
C GLN A 425 -11.20 6.53 11.42
N GLU A 426 -12.33 7.10 10.99
CA GLU A 426 -13.66 6.74 11.51
C GLU A 426 -14.22 5.46 10.89
N SER A 427 -14.01 5.25 9.58
CA SER A 427 -14.69 4.21 8.81
C SER A 427 -13.76 3.19 8.15
N ASN A 428 -12.43 3.36 8.30
CA ASN A 428 -11.38 2.55 7.69
C ASN A 428 -11.45 2.48 6.15
N LYS A 429 -12.17 3.41 5.52
CA LYS A 429 -12.33 3.53 4.07
C LYS A 429 -12.72 4.97 3.72
N VAL A 430 -12.22 5.50 2.62
CA VAL A 430 -12.73 6.75 2.06
C VAL A 430 -13.68 6.41 0.91
N PRO A 431 -14.96 6.82 0.95
CA PRO A 431 -15.90 6.58 -0.14
C PRO A 431 -15.47 7.33 -1.41
N GLU A 432 -15.58 6.67 -2.56
CA GLU A 432 -15.28 7.26 -3.87
C GLU A 432 -16.16 8.49 -4.16
N GLN A 433 -17.41 8.50 -3.72
CA GLN A 433 -18.30 9.64 -3.89
C GLN A 433 -17.79 10.89 -3.16
N GLU A 434 -17.28 10.73 -1.94
CA GLU A 434 -16.72 11.83 -1.15
C GLU A 434 -15.44 12.38 -1.79
N MET A 435 -14.61 11.51 -2.39
CA MET A 435 -13.46 11.94 -3.17
C MET A 435 -13.88 12.80 -4.35
N LEU A 436 -14.87 12.34 -5.12
CA LEU A 436 -15.38 13.05 -6.28
C LEU A 436 -15.99 14.40 -5.90
N ASP A 437 -16.80 14.45 -4.84
CA ASP A 437 -17.45 15.68 -4.38
C ASP A 437 -16.40 16.71 -3.94
N ALA A 438 -15.37 16.29 -3.20
CA ALA A 438 -14.27 17.16 -2.80
C ALA A 438 -13.45 17.67 -3.99
N ILE A 439 -13.11 16.79 -4.95
CA ILE A 439 -12.39 17.19 -6.17
C ILE A 439 -13.24 18.17 -7.00
N ASN A 440 -14.52 17.90 -7.17
CA ASN A 440 -15.43 18.75 -7.92
C ASN A 440 -15.58 20.13 -7.29
N ALA A 441 -15.70 20.20 -5.95
CA ALA A 441 -15.77 21.47 -5.24
C ALA A 441 -14.52 22.34 -5.47
N GLN A 442 -13.33 21.73 -5.46
CA GLN A 442 -12.07 22.43 -5.70
C GLN A 442 -11.88 22.86 -7.18
N LEU A 443 -12.38 22.05 -8.13
CA LEU A 443 -12.31 22.38 -9.56
C LEU A 443 -13.37 23.39 -10.03
N GLU A 444 -14.44 23.63 -9.26
CA GLU A 444 -15.59 24.41 -9.73
C GLU A 444 -15.23 25.85 -10.11
N GLY A 445 -14.32 26.49 -9.38
CA GLY A 445 -13.86 27.85 -9.71
C GLY A 445 -13.22 27.92 -11.10
N ILE A 446 -12.31 26.98 -11.41
CA ILE A 446 -11.66 26.91 -12.72
C ILE A 446 -12.68 26.53 -13.80
N ARG A 447 -13.60 25.60 -13.51
CA ARG A 447 -14.69 25.23 -14.43
C ARG A 447 -15.60 26.40 -14.78
N GLN A 448 -15.86 27.32 -13.85
CA GLN A 448 -16.61 28.54 -14.15
C GLN A 448 -15.85 29.41 -15.15
N CYS A 449 -14.53 29.57 -15.00
CA CYS A 449 -13.70 30.28 -15.99
C CYS A 449 -13.72 29.59 -17.36
N VAL A 450 -13.67 28.26 -17.39
CA VAL A 450 -13.80 27.47 -18.63
C VAL A 450 -15.16 27.74 -19.30
N ARG A 451 -16.26 27.65 -18.55
CA ARG A 451 -17.61 27.94 -19.07
C ARG A 451 -17.72 29.37 -19.61
N ALA A 452 -17.20 30.35 -18.87
CA ALA A 452 -17.18 31.75 -19.29
C ALA A 452 -16.37 31.96 -20.59
N SER A 453 -15.24 31.25 -20.73
CA SER A 453 -14.43 31.27 -21.96
C SER A 453 -15.17 30.68 -23.18
N LEU A 454 -16.01 29.67 -22.97
CA LEU A 454 -16.84 29.08 -24.03
C LEU A 454 -17.97 30.03 -24.43
N THR A 455 -18.69 30.62 -23.47
CA THR A 455 -19.73 31.62 -23.76
C THR A 455 -19.15 32.83 -24.48
N LYS A 456 -17.98 33.33 -24.05
CA LYS A 456 -17.28 34.42 -24.73
C LYS A 456 -16.90 34.05 -26.17
N GLN A 457 -16.55 32.80 -26.45
CA GLN A 457 -16.31 32.33 -27.82
C GLN A 457 -17.57 32.41 -28.68
N GLU A 458 -18.71 31.96 -28.17
CA GLU A 458 -20.00 32.01 -28.91
C GLU A 458 -20.38 33.46 -29.25
N GLU A 459 -20.21 34.38 -28.29
CA GLU A 459 -20.43 35.81 -28.49
C GLU A 459 -19.49 36.40 -29.54
N LEU A 460 -18.19 36.10 -29.43
CA LEU A 460 -17.18 36.58 -30.38
C LEU A 460 -17.38 36.01 -31.78
N LEU A 461 -17.80 34.75 -31.92
CA LEU A 461 -18.11 34.15 -33.22
C LEU A 461 -19.33 34.79 -33.89
N SER A 462 -20.37 35.12 -33.11
CA SER A 462 -21.56 35.84 -33.59
C SER A 462 -21.22 37.26 -34.04
N ASP A 463 -20.41 37.98 -33.26
CA ASP A 463 -19.95 39.32 -33.59
C ASP A 463 -19.00 39.31 -34.80
N LEU A 464 -18.12 38.30 -34.89
CA LEU A 464 -17.24 38.06 -36.04
C LEU A 464 -18.04 37.90 -37.32
N GLN A 465 -19.08 37.06 -37.32
CA GLN A 465 -19.95 36.84 -38.49
C GLN A 465 -20.65 38.14 -38.91
N THR A 466 -21.24 38.86 -37.96
CA THR A 466 -21.96 40.12 -38.23
C THR A 466 -21.04 41.18 -38.83
N LYS A 467 -19.85 41.36 -38.25
CA LYS A 467 -18.86 42.34 -38.72
C LYS A 467 -18.20 41.92 -40.03
N PHE A 468 -18.03 40.62 -40.25
CA PHE A 468 -17.53 40.07 -41.51
C PHE A 468 -18.52 40.34 -42.65
N GLU A 469 -19.81 40.07 -42.44
CA GLU A 469 -20.87 40.39 -43.41
C GLU A 469 -20.96 41.91 -43.68
N ALA A 470 -20.78 42.75 -42.66
CA ALA A 470 -20.79 44.20 -42.80
C ALA A 470 -19.61 44.76 -43.62
N TYR A 471 -18.45 44.09 -43.60
CA TYR A 471 -17.26 44.53 -44.32
C TYR A 471 -17.15 43.94 -45.73
N PHE A 472 -17.40 42.63 -45.90
CA PHE A 472 -17.25 41.95 -47.19
C PHE A 472 -18.55 41.88 -48.01
N GLY A 473 -19.69 42.22 -47.41
CA GLY A 473 -21.01 41.98 -47.98
C GLY A 473 -21.34 40.48 -48.01
N ARG A 474 -22.61 40.14 -48.27
CA ARG A 474 -23.08 38.75 -48.38
C ARG A 474 -22.57 38.08 -49.67
N LYS A 475 -21.26 37.90 -49.81
CA LYS A 475 -20.67 37.11 -50.90
C LYS A 475 -20.70 35.64 -50.50
N LYS A 476 -21.25 34.80 -51.38
CA LYS A 476 -20.98 33.36 -51.35
C LYS A 476 -19.46 33.17 -51.42
N SER A 477 -18.93 32.42 -50.45
CA SER A 477 -17.57 31.91 -50.43
C SER A 477 -17.23 31.35 -51.82
N ALA A 478 -16.51 32.15 -52.61
CA ALA A 478 -16.01 31.73 -53.90
C ALA A 478 -14.62 31.17 -53.62
N GLU A 479 -14.48 29.87 -53.88
CA GLU A 479 -13.23 29.12 -53.95
C GLU A 479 -12.13 30.00 -54.54
N SER A 480 -11.27 30.53 -53.68
CA SER A 480 -10.03 31.17 -54.06
C SER A 480 -8.97 30.58 -53.15
N SER A 481 -8.58 29.34 -53.46
CA SER A 481 -7.39 28.65 -52.97
C SER A 481 -6.12 29.36 -53.46
N SER A 482 -6.05 30.67 -53.20
CA SER A 482 -4.88 31.48 -53.47
C SER A 482 -3.69 30.91 -52.70
N LEU A 483 -2.49 31.00 -53.27
CA LEU A 483 -1.26 30.55 -52.63
C LEU A 483 -1.08 31.18 -51.23
N ILE A 484 -1.63 32.37 -50.98
CA ILE A 484 -1.68 33.00 -49.65
C ILE A 484 -2.51 32.19 -48.65
N SER A 485 -3.68 31.66 -49.05
CA SER A 485 -4.51 30.81 -48.20
C SER A 485 -3.81 29.47 -47.90
N GLN A 486 -3.15 28.88 -48.90
CA GLN A 486 -2.38 27.64 -48.72
C GLN A 486 -1.16 27.85 -47.81
N LEU A 487 -0.44 28.97 -47.96
CA LEU A 487 0.66 29.35 -47.08
C LEU A 487 0.20 29.62 -45.65
N THR A 488 -0.96 30.25 -45.46
CA THR A 488 -1.51 30.52 -44.12
C THR A 488 -1.90 29.20 -43.43
N ALA A 489 -2.56 28.28 -44.13
CA ALA A 489 -2.84 26.94 -43.62
C ALA A 489 -1.56 26.13 -43.35
N ALA A 490 -0.52 26.32 -44.16
CA ALA A 490 0.79 25.70 -43.95
C ALA A 490 1.53 26.28 -42.74
N VAL A 491 1.39 27.58 -42.42
CA VAL A 491 1.93 28.15 -41.17
C VAL A 491 1.33 27.45 -39.95
N ASP A 492 0.01 27.33 -39.91
CA ASP A 492 -0.67 26.65 -38.80
C ASP A 492 -0.29 25.18 -38.71
N SER A 493 -0.19 24.51 -39.87
CA SER A 493 0.25 23.11 -39.95
C SER A 493 1.71 22.93 -39.50
N PHE A 494 2.60 23.86 -39.82
CA PHE A 494 4.00 23.85 -39.38
C PHE A 494 4.09 24.00 -37.86
N LEU A 495 3.40 24.99 -37.29
CA LEU A 495 3.44 25.24 -35.84
C LEU A 495 2.80 24.09 -35.05
N ALA A 496 1.71 23.53 -35.55
CA ALA A 496 1.11 22.33 -34.97
C ALA A 496 2.07 21.14 -35.01
N LEU A 497 2.70 20.89 -36.16
CA LEU A 497 3.63 19.78 -36.33
C LEU A 497 4.91 19.96 -35.49
N ASP A 498 5.49 21.16 -35.42
CA ASP A 498 6.65 21.46 -34.57
C ASP A 498 6.34 21.21 -33.09
N ARG A 499 5.14 21.59 -32.63
CA ARG A 499 4.69 21.27 -31.26
C ARG A 499 4.55 19.77 -31.05
N ASP A 500 3.86 19.08 -31.94
CA ASP A 500 3.58 17.64 -31.81
C ASP A 500 4.90 16.81 -31.87
N VAL A 501 5.86 17.22 -32.70
CA VAL A 501 7.20 16.59 -32.79
C VAL A 501 8.03 16.86 -31.53
N LYS A 502 8.00 18.09 -30.99
CA LYS A 502 8.67 18.41 -29.71
C LYS A 502 8.09 17.62 -28.54
N GLU A 503 6.78 17.39 -28.54
CA GLU A 503 6.13 16.50 -27.56
C GLU A 503 6.63 15.05 -27.72
N GLY A 504 6.76 14.56 -28.96
CA GLY A 504 7.38 13.26 -29.27
C GLY A 504 8.84 13.16 -28.80
N MET A 505 9.64 14.21 -28.98
CA MET A 505 11.02 14.25 -28.48
C MET A 505 11.08 14.19 -26.95
N LYS A 506 10.26 14.99 -26.27
CA LYS A 506 10.16 14.99 -24.81
C LYS A 506 9.74 13.61 -24.32
N PHE A 507 8.77 13.00 -24.98
CA PHE A 507 8.33 11.64 -24.71
C PHE A 507 9.48 10.62 -24.79
N TYR A 508 10.29 10.64 -25.85
CA TYR A 508 11.42 9.73 -25.97
C TYR A 508 12.54 10.00 -24.96
N ALA A 509 12.75 11.26 -24.57
CA ALA A 509 13.68 11.60 -23.49
C ALA A 509 13.21 11.01 -22.15
N GLU A 510 11.93 11.17 -21.80
CA GLU A 510 11.34 10.59 -20.59
C GLU A 510 11.34 9.04 -20.62
N LEU A 511 11.09 8.46 -21.80
CA LEU A 511 11.18 7.01 -22.00
C LEU A 511 12.61 6.50 -21.84
N THR A 512 13.60 7.28 -22.29
CA THR A 512 15.03 6.97 -22.10
C THR A 512 15.38 6.92 -20.61
N ASP A 513 14.99 7.94 -19.85
CA ASP A 513 15.20 7.96 -18.40
C ASP A 513 14.56 6.75 -17.70
N ARG A 514 13.39 6.32 -18.19
CA ARG A 514 12.73 5.13 -17.66
C ARG A 514 13.47 3.83 -18.03
N CYS A 515 13.91 3.70 -19.27
CA CYS A 515 14.69 2.54 -19.72
C CYS A 515 15.99 2.42 -18.93
N LEU A 516 16.68 3.54 -18.67
CA LEU A 516 17.89 3.58 -17.84
C LEU A 516 17.62 3.15 -16.40
N LYS A 517 16.54 3.63 -15.77
CA LYS A 517 16.15 3.18 -14.42
C LYS A 517 15.83 1.69 -14.34
N VAL A 518 15.26 1.12 -15.41
CA VAL A 518 15.00 -0.33 -15.48
C VAL A 518 16.30 -1.09 -15.68
N GLN A 519 17.21 -0.56 -16.52
CA GLN A 519 18.56 -1.08 -16.68
C GLN A 519 19.30 -1.13 -15.34
N ASP A 520 19.37 -0.02 -14.59
CA ASP A 520 20.10 0.03 -13.31
C ASP A 520 19.59 -1.06 -12.34
N LYS A 521 18.26 -1.24 -12.26
CA LYS A 521 17.65 -2.26 -11.39
C LYS A 521 17.95 -3.69 -11.84
N ILE A 522 17.97 -3.94 -13.16
CA ILE A 522 18.27 -5.26 -13.71
C ILE A 522 19.76 -5.58 -13.52
N ASP A 523 20.64 -4.59 -13.73
CA ASP A 523 22.07 -4.72 -13.52
C ASP A 523 22.36 -5.02 -12.04
N ASP A 524 21.76 -4.28 -11.10
CA ASP A 524 21.85 -4.53 -9.65
C ASP A 524 21.33 -5.93 -9.27
N PHE A 525 20.19 -6.32 -9.84
CA PHE A 525 19.61 -7.64 -9.63
C PHE A 525 20.55 -8.75 -10.14
N CYS A 526 21.08 -8.63 -11.34
CA CYS A 526 21.99 -9.61 -11.93
C CYS A 526 23.33 -9.66 -11.18
N LEU A 527 23.80 -8.53 -10.66
CA LEU A 527 24.97 -8.46 -9.79
C LEU A 527 24.73 -9.24 -8.49
N ALA A 528 23.62 -9.00 -7.81
CA ALA A 528 23.24 -9.73 -6.60
C ALA A 528 23.14 -11.24 -6.86
N ARG A 529 22.54 -11.64 -7.99
CA ARG A 529 22.45 -13.04 -8.41
C ARG A 529 23.79 -13.67 -8.72
N THR A 530 24.73 -12.89 -9.26
CA THR A 530 26.09 -13.34 -9.54
C THR A 530 26.86 -13.54 -8.23
N THR A 531 26.74 -12.62 -7.27
CA THR A 531 27.32 -12.76 -5.92
C THR A 531 26.77 -14.00 -5.21
N GLU A 532 25.45 -14.16 -5.16
CA GLU A 532 24.79 -15.34 -4.59
C GLU A 532 25.28 -16.63 -5.26
N LYS A 533 25.41 -16.63 -6.60
CA LYS A 533 25.98 -17.77 -7.34
C LYS A 533 27.40 -18.08 -6.88
N THR A 534 28.27 -17.08 -6.74
CA THR A 534 29.67 -17.30 -6.33
C THR A 534 29.77 -17.86 -4.91
N GLU A 535 28.96 -17.37 -3.98
CA GLU A 535 28.90 -17.86 -2.60
C GLU A 535 28.39 -19.31 -2.55
N HIS A 536 27.28 -19.59 -3.26
CA HIS A 536 26.75 -20.96 -3.32
C HIS A 536 27.72 -21.94 -3.97
N MET A 537 28.44 -21.55 -5.01
CA MET A 537 29.48 -22.39 -5.60
C MET A 537 30.64 -22.66 -4.63
N ALA A 538 31.06 -21.65 -3.86
CA ALA A 538 32.08 -21.82 -2.83
C ALA A 538 31.60 -22.79 -1.74
N ASP A 539 30.35 -22.69 -1.30
CA ASP A 539 29.75 -23.59 -0.30
C ASP A 539 29.65 -25.02 -0.80
N ILE A 540 29.22 -25.24 -2.05
CA ILE A 540 29.17 -26.58 -2.64
C ILE A 540 30.58 -27.18 -2.70
N THR A 541 31.57 -26.39 -3.11
CA THR A 541 32.97 -26.84 -3.21
C THR A 541 33.56 -27.18 -1.83
N ASN A 542 33.32 -26.32 -0.83
CA ASN A 542 33.76 -26.54 0.54
C ASN A 542 33.09 -27.79 1.15
N ASN A 543 31.79 -28.00 0.92
CA ASN A 543 31.10 -29.20 1.38
C ASN A 543 31.59 -30.47 0.68
N LEU A 544 31.89 -30.41 -0.62
CA LEU A 544 32.45 -31.54 -1.36
C LEU A 544 33.84 -31.93 -0.83
N SER A 545 34.69 -30.94 -0.52
CA SER A 545 36.03 -31.17 0.05
C SER A 545 36.00 -31.84 1.44
N ARG A 546 34.94 -31.58 2.23
CA ARG A 546 34.73 -32.22 3.54
C ARG A 546 34.27 -33.67 3.43
N VAL A 547 33.53 -34.03 2.39
CA VAL A 547 33.04 -35.41 2.17
C VAL A 547 34.17 -36.34 1.70
N THR A 548 35.20 -35.82 1.01
CA THR A 548 36.33 -36.61 0.51
C THR A 548 37.39 -37.02 1.54
N VAL A 549 37.27 -36.62 2.81
CA VAL A 549 38.20 -37.05 3.89
C VAL A 549 37.70 -38.31 4.63
N SER A 550 36.53 -38.84 4.27
CA SER A 550 35.98 -40.07 4.84
C SER A 550 35.98 -41.20 3.80
N SER A 551 37.16 -41.72 3.45
CA SER A 551 37.27 -43.00 2.75
C SER A 551 38.17 -43.96 3.54
N ASP A 552 37.54 -45.07 3.92
CA ASP A 552 38.06 -46.28 4.58
C ASP A 552 39.56 -46.57 4.46
N GLY A 553 40.19 -46.80 5.62
CA GLY A 553 41.43 -47.56 5.76
C GLY A 553 41.30 -48.55 6.93
N PRO A 554 41.66 -49.84 6.79
CA PRO A 554 41.43 -50.84 7.80
C PRO A 554 42.40 -50.68 8.99
N THR A 555 41.87 -51.01 10.16
CA THR A 555 42.53 -51.03 11.48
C THR A 555 43.82 -51.87 11.53
N PRO A 556 44.87 -51.42 12.23
CA PRO A 556 45.89 -52.30 12.82
C PRO A 556 45.72 -52.42 14.34
N PRO A 557 46.05 -53.58 14.95
CA PRO A 557 45.94 -53.79 16.39
C PRO A 557 47.21 -53.34 17.16
N THR A 558 46.96 -52.67 18.29
CA THR A 558 47.60 -52.65 19.63
C THR A 558 49.13 -52.84 19.87
N PRO A 559 49.66 -52.36 21.03
CA PRO A 559 50.94 -51.65 21.13
C PRO A 559 52.05 -52.41 21.87
N SER A 560 53.32 -52.03 21.66
CA SER A 560 54.39 -52.16 22.67
C SER A 560 55.61 -51.29 22.35
N GLU A 561 55.85 -50.34 23.26
CA GLU A 561 57.13 -49.93 23.86
C GLU A 561 58.41 -49.65 23.04
N ALA A 562 58.92 -48.42 23.31
CA ALA A 562 60.32 -48.06 23.60
C ALA A 562 61.10 -47.19 22.59
N ALA A 563 61.64 -46.12 23.18
CA ALA A 563 62.88 -45.39 22.84
C ALA A 563 62.87 -44.28 21.77
N LYS A 564 62.77 -43.05 22.30
CA LYS A 564 63.53 -41.81 21.99
C LYS A 564 64.47 -41.85 20.76
N SER A 565 64.33 -40.89 19.84
CA SER A 565 65.31 -39.80 19.65
C SER A 565 65.05 -38.92 18.40
N VAL A 566 65.15 -37.60 18.64
CA VAL A 566 65.78 -36.58 17.78
C VAL A 566 65.16 -36.24 16.41
N ALA A 567 64.68 -35.00 16.32
CA ALA A 567 64.33 -34.27 15.10
C ALA A 567 65.56 -33.82 14.30
N PRO A 568 65.40 -33.54 12.99
CA PRO A 568 65.90 -32.26 12.44
C PRO A 568 64.96 -31.70 11.32
N PRO A 569 65.24 -30.57 10.64
CA PRO A 569 64.80 -29.23 11.04
C PRO A 569 63.98 -28.46 9.97
N ASP A 570 63.36 -27.38 10.46
CA ASP A 570 62.87 -26.13 9.87
C ASP A 570 62.67 -25.90 8.36
N ARG A 571 61.50 -25.29 8.05
CA ARG A 571 61.30 -24.35 6.93
C ARG A 571 60.61 -23.08 7.46
N PRO A 572 61.03 -21.87 7.03
CA PRO A 572 60.77 -20.62 7.77
C PRO A 572 59.37 -20.03 7.55
N PRO A 573 58.91 -19.13 8.46
CA PRO A 573 57.62 -18.45 8.37
C PRO A 573 57.72 -17.16 7.54
N PRO A 574 56.61 -16.67 6.93
CA PRO A 574 56.51 -15.27 6.56
C PRO A 574 56.10 -14.43 7.78
N THR A 575 56.89 -13.38 8.00
CA THR A 575 56.74 -12.36 9.05
C THR A 575 55.56 -11.42 8.81
N TYR A 576 54.93 -11.03 9.91
CA TYR A 576 53.85 -10.05 10.06
C TYR A 576 54.20 -8.62 9.62
N SER A 577 53.17 -7.82 9.34
CA SER A 577 53.08 -6.45 9.87
C SER A 577 51.63 -5.94 9.91
N GLN A 578 51.02 -5.96 11.09
CA GLN A 578 49.91 -5.07 11.45
C GLN A 578 50.21 -4.40 12.81
N PRO A 579 49.90 -3.11 13.00
CA PRO A 579 50.21 -2.38 14.23
C PRO A 579 49.16 -2.55 15.35
N GLN A 580 49.67 -2.58 16.58
CA GLN A 580 48.99 -2.40 17.87
C GLN A 580 48.25 -1.05 17.99
N PRO A 581 47.24 -0.91 18.88
CA PRO A 581 47.42 -0.65 20.33
C PRO A 581 46.46 -1.48 21.21
N GLY A 582 46.58 -1.71 22.51
CA GLY A 582 47.32 -1.11 23.63
C GLY A 582 46.45 -1.37 24.88
N THR A 583 46.97 -2.10 25.87
CA THR A 583 46.26 -2.52 27.08
C THR A 583 46.35 -1.49 28.21
N THR A 584 45.26 -1.26 28.98
CA THR A 584 45.36 -0.84 30.39
C THR A 584 44.16 -1.30 31.24
N THR A 585 44.45 -2.23 32.15
CA THR A 585 44.07 -2.31 33.60
C THR A 585 42.63 -2.05 34.10
N ALA A 586 42.09 -3.04 34.81
CA ALA A 586 41.06 -2.94 35.87
C ALA A 586 41.66 -2.31 37.16
N PRO A 587 40.88 -1.86 38.19
CA PRO A 587 40.17 -2.78 39.11
C PRO A 587 38.90 -2.26 39.88
N ALA A 588 38.22 -3.22 40.56
CA ALA A 588 37.57 -3.15 41.90
C ALA A 588 36.06 -2.74 42.12
N THR A 589 35.24 -3.77 42.45
CA THR A 589 34.31 -3.99 43.61
C THR A 589 33.31 -2.93 44.18
N THR A 590 32.00 -3.26 44.07
CA THR A 590 30.84 -3.20 45.05
C THR A 590 30.44 -1.89 45.78
N PRO A 591 29.22 -1.71 46.39
CA PRO A 591 27.95 -2.49 46.41
C PRO A 591 26.64 -1.67 46.14
N SER A 592 25.48 -2.35 46.14
CA SER A 592 24.10 -1.81 46.11
C SER A 592 23.73 -0.88 47.28
N PRO A 593 22.64 -0.09 47.15
CA PRO A 593 21.57 -0.13 48.16
C PRO A 593 20.13 -0.01 47.62
N ALA A 594 19.19 -0.19 48.56
CA ALA A 594 17.77 -0.55 48.44
C ALA A 594 16.76 0.59 48.20
N GLN A 595 15.48 0.19 48.05
CA GLN A 595 14.24 0.99 47.92
C GLN A 595 14.03 2.09 48.98
N PRO A 596 13.03 2.99 48.75
CA PRO A 596 11.77 2.87 49.50
C PRO A 596 10.47 3.23 48.74
N THR A 597 9.36 2.54 49.05
CA THR A 597 7.95 2.99 49.00
C THR A 597 7.64 3.86 50.24
N PRO A 598 6.63 4.79 50.31
CA PRO A 598 5.18 4.47 50.18
C PRO A 598 4.21 5.62 49.77
N GLY A 599 2.92 5.30 49.53
CA GLY A 599 1.82 6.29 49.60
C GLY A 599 0.49 5.89 48.95
N MET A 600 -0.51 5.50 49.77
CA MET A 600 -1.92 5.25 49.42
C MET A 600 -2.74 6.54 49.20
N ALA A 601 -3.78 6.50 48.36
CA ALA A 601 -5.02 7.28 48.54
C ALA A 601 -6.20 6.66 47.75
N ALA A 602 -7.43 6.99 48.14
CA ALA A 602 -8.64 6.18 48.08
C ALA A 602 -9.69 6.58 47.01
N ALA A 603 -10.53 5.59 46.67
CA ALA A 603 -12.01 5.59 46.48
C ALA A 603 -12.75 6.35 45.34
N ALA A 604 -13.36 5.53 44.44
CA ALA A 604 -14.81 5.41 44.12
C ALA A 604 -15.56 6.49 43.26
N PRO A 605 -16.83 6.29 42.81
CA PRO A 605 -17.24 5.49 41.63
C PRO A 605 -18.30 6.19 40.70
N GLY A 606 -18.57 5.64 39.50
CA GLY A 606 -19.76 5.96 38.67
C GLY A 606 -19.58 5.45 37.23
N SER A 607 -20.35 4.48 36.70
CA SER A 607 -21.76 4.45 36.28
C SER A 607 -21.85 4.29 34.76
N MET A 608 -22.38 3.15 34.30
CA MET A 608 -22.75 2.85 32.90
C MET A 608 -24.01 3.60 32.46
N PRO A 609 -24.24 3.79 31.15
CA PRO A 609 -25.28 2.98 30.47
C PRO A 609 -24.88 2.55 29.03
N THR A 610 -24.96 1.26 28.68
CA THR A 610 -25.98 0.59 27.84
C THR A 610 -26.25 1.18 26.45
N ALA A 611 -25.87 0.43 25.41
CA ALA A 611 -26.43 0.51 24.05
C ALA A 611 -27.08 -0.84 23.68
N PRO A 612 -28.19 -0.87 22.93
CA PRO A 612 -28.76 -2.11 22.42
C PRO A 612 -28.31 -2.44 20.99
N PHE A 613 -28.22 -3.74 20.75
CA PHE A 613 -27.84 -4.43 19.53
C PHE A 613 -29.10 -4.92 18.78
N GLY A 614 -29.02 -5.06 17.45
CA GLY A 614 -29.96 -5.85 16.62
C GLY A 614 -30.08 -5.28 15.19
N ALA A 615 -29.45 -5.85 14.15
CA ALA A 615 -29.86 -7.04 13.38
C ALA A 615 -31.18 -6.80 12.59
N ALA A 616 -31.37 -7.13 11.30
CA ALA A 616 -30.61 -7.88 10.31
C ALA A 616 -31.36 -7.86 8.93
N TRP A 617 -30.78 -8.55 7.93
CA TRP A 617 -31.38 -9.15 6.71
C TRP A 617 -31.76 -8.27 5.49
N GLY A 618 -31.33 -8.72 4.30
CA GLY A 618 -32.22 -8.70 3.12
C GLY A 618 -31.62 -8.34 1.75
N ALA A 619 -31.10 -9.35 1.05
CA ALA A 619 -31.25 -9.66 -0.39
C ALA A 619 -31.42 -8.57 -1.48
N SER A 620 -30.55 -8.65 -2.50
CA SER A 620 -30.76 -8.28 -3.91
C SER A 620 -31.86 -9.18 -4.55
N PRO A 621 -32.59 -8.82 -5.65
CA PRO A 621 -32.00 -8.58 -7.00
C PRO A 621 -32.77 -7.58 -7.92
N TYR A 622 -32.14 -7.09 -8.99
CA TYR A 622 -32.56 -7.28 -10.40
C TYR A 622 -31.74 -6.43 -11.37
N ALA A 623 -31.32 -7.09 -12.45
CA ALA A 623 -30.61 -6.57 -13.61
C ALA A 623 -31.58 -6.13 -14.72
N TYR A 624 -31.20 -5.12 -15.51
CA TYR A 624 -31.70 -4.90 -16.87
C TYR A 624 -30.59 -4.30 -17.74
N GLY A 625 -30.45 -4.80 -18.96
CA GLY A 625 -29.36 -4.49 -19.89
C GLY A 625 -29.68 -3.41 -20.93
N MET A 626 -28.60 -2.76 -21.38
CA MET A 626 -28.19 -2.31 -22.75
C MET A 626 -29.24 -1.75 -23.73
N PRO A 627 -28.94 -0.66 -24.48
CA PRO A 627 -28.04 -0.82 -25.64
C PRO A 627 -27.03 0.31 -25.92
N ALA A 628 -26.01 -0.08 -26.69
CA ALA A 628 -24.82 0.66 -27.07
C ALA A 628 -25.02 1.62 -28.25
N TYR A 629 -24.33 2.76 -28.21
CA TYR A 629 -24.04 3.62 -29.35
C TYR A 629 -22.53 3.90 -29.35
N GLY A 630 -21.85 3.56 -30.45
CA GLY A 630 -20.41 3.79 -30.62
C GLY A 630 -20.09 5.19 -31.16
N PRO A 631 -18.96 5.81 -30.76
CA PRO A 631 -18.48 7.05 -31.36
C PRO A 631 -17.46 6.79 -32.50
N PRO A 632 -17.25 7.76 -33.43
CA PRO A 632 -16.33 7.66 -34.56
C PRO A 632 -14.85 7.86 -34.15
N PRO A 633 -13.87 7.53 -35.01
CA PRO A 633 -12.46 7.42 -34.60
C PRO A 633 -11.79 8.79 -34.36
N GLY A 634 -11.38 9.03 -33.11
CA GLY A 634 -10.55 10.15 -32.68
C GLY A 634 -9.06 9.81 -32.59
N MET A 635 -8.22 10.82 -32.79
CA MET A 635 -6.75 10.77 -32.75
C MET A 635 -6.24 10.39 -31.34
N PRO A 636 -5.20 9.55 -31.19
CA PRO A 636 -4.66 9.23 -29.88
C PRO A 636 -3.81 10.40 -29.34
N VAL A 637 -4.21 10.93 -28.19
CA VAL A 637 -3.44 11.87 -27.37
C VAL A 637 -2.35 11.07 -26.64
N TYR A 638 -1.11 11.57 -26.64
CA TYR A 638 -0.04 11.05 -25.78
C TYR A 638 -0.39 11.32 -24.31
N GLY A 639 -1.00 10.34 -23.66
CA GLY A 639 -1.30 10.37 -22.24
C GLY A 639 -0.79 9.10 -21.56
N PHE A 640 0.42 9.16 -20.98
CA PHE A 640 0.86 8.12 -20.06
C PHE A 640 0.45 8.47 -18.63
N TYR A 641 -0.61 7.83 -18.13
CA TYR A 641 -0.82 7.70 -16.69
C TYR A 641 -0.90 6.22 -16.34
N PRO A 642 0.01 5.68 -15.50
CA PRO A 642 -0.16 4.35 -14.98
C PRO A 642 -1.30 4.37 -13.97
N THR A 643 -2.38 3.68 -14.31
CA THR A 643 -3.34 3.13 -13.35
C THR A 643 -2.62 2.01 -12.60
N TYR A 644 -2.32 2.25 -11.32
CA TYR A 644 -1.92 1.20 -10.39
C TYR A 644 -3.20 0.48 -9.95
N GLY A 645 -3.43 -0.72 -10.47
CA GLY A 645 -4.39 -1.65 -9.88
C GLY A 645 -3.80 -2.28 -8.60
N PRO A 646 -4.62 -2.61 -7.58
CA PRO A 646 -4.15 -3.18 -6.33
C PRO A 646 -3.72 -4.64 -6.54
N GLY A 647 -2.48 -4.84 -6.96
CA GLY A 647 -1.80 -6.13 -6.95
C GLY A 647 -1.12 -6.32 -5.59
N GLN A 648 -1.55 -7.32 -4.83
CA GLN A 648 -0.90 -7.74 -3.59
C GLN A 648 0.61 -7.95 -3.81
N MET A 649 1.43 -7.14 -3.15
CA MET A 649 2.86 -7.40 -3.01
C MET A 649 3.06 -8.66 -2.15
N PRO A 650 3.78 -9.69 -2.63
CA PRO A 650 4.31 -10.71 -1.74
C PRO A 650 5.46 -10.09 -0.95
N ALA A 651 5.37 -10.12 0.38
CA ALA A 651 6.47 -9.71 1.26
C ALA A 651 7.74 -10.50 0.92
N LEU A 652 8.82 -9.80 0.57
CA LEU A 652 10.17 -10.35 0.50
C LEU A 652 10.62 -10.73 1.93
N PRO A 653 11.30 -11.88 2.13
CA PRO A 653 11.88 -12.21 3.43
C PRO A 653 13.06 -11.27 3.71
N THR A 654 12.96 -10.51 4.80
CA THR A 654 14.08 -9.77 5.39
C THR A 654 15.08 -10.75 6.02
N TYR A 655 16.32 -10.74 5.54
CA TYR A 655 17.46 -11.37 6.22
C TYR A 655 18.20 -10.33 7.09
N PRO A 656 18.77 -10.73 8.25
CA PRO A 656 19.45 -9.82 9.17
C PRO A 656 20.98 -9.70 8.90
N GLY A 657 21.51 -8.47 9.01
CA GLY A 657 22.94 -8.12 9.12
C GLY A 657 23.57 -7.62 7.80
N MET A 658 24.41 -6.59 7.72
CA MET A 658 25.20 -5.81 8.69
C MET A 658 25.16 -4.31 8.30
N ALA A 659 25.27 -3.43 9.29
CA ALA A 659 25.44 -1.99 9.07
C ALA A 659 26.86 -1.68 8.53
N MET A 660 26.93 -1.11 7.32
CA MET A 660 28.12 -0.43 6.78
C MET A 660 27.93 1.08 6.97
N GLN A 661 28.83 1.72 7.72
CA GLN A 661 28.87 3.18 7.85
C GLN A 661 29.39 3.84 6.57
N PRO A 662 28.81 4.97 6.11
CA PRO A 662 29.39 5.78 5.05
C PRO A 662 30.42 6.78 5.62
N GLY A 663 31.65 6.74 5.08
CA GLY A 663 32.69 7.74 5.32
C GLY A 663 32.49 8.98 4.42
N PRO A 664 32.92 10.19 4.84
CA PRO A 664 32.67 11.42 4.10
C PRO A 664 33.74 11.67 3.03
N TYR A 665 33.31 11.84 1.77
CA TYR A 665 34.12 12.41 0.69
C TYR A 665 33.80 13.90 0.54
N THR A 666 34.81 14.76 0.70
CA THR A 666 34.79 16.18 0.30
C THR A 666 35.72 16.39 -0.90
N PRO A 667 35.30 17.07 -1.98
CA PRO A 667 36.19 17.43 -3.09
C PRO A 667 36.98 18.71 -2.78
N GLY A 668 38.31 18.66 -2.94
CA GLY A 668 39.22 19.78 -2.71
C GLY A 668 39.25 20.81 -3.86
N GLN A 669 39.29 22.09 -3.49
CA GLN A 669 39.69 23.20 -4.36
C GLN A 669 41.15 23.62 -4.07
N PRO A 670 41.93 24.09 -5.07
CA PRO A 670 43.26 24.62 -4.85
C PRO A 670 43.26 26.14 -4.55
N ARG A 671 44.03 26.55 -3.54
CA ARG A 671 44.33 27.97 -3.22
C ARG A 671 45.53 28.50 -4.04
N PRO A 672 45.55 29.79 -4.41
CA PRO A 672 46.76 30.47 -4.90
C PRO A 672 47.59 31.07 -3.75
N PRO A 673 48.89 31.40 -3.98
CA PRO A 673 49.79 31.92 -2.96
C PRO A 673 49.63 33.44 -2.78
N GLN A 674 49.75 33.90 -1.54
CA GLN A 674 49.84 35.31 -1.16
C GLN A 674 51.22 35.58 -0.52
N PRO A 675 51.71 36.82 -0.55
CA PRO A 675 52.26 37.46 0.63
C PRO A 675 51.15 38.03 1.53
#